data_AF-S9Q221-F1
#
_entry.id   AF-S9Q221-F1
#
_cell.length_a   1.000
_cell.length_b   1.000
_cell.length_c   1.000
_cell.angle_alpha   90.00
_cell.angle_beta   90.00
_cell.angle_gamma   90.00
#
_symmetry.space_group_name_H-M   'P 1'
#
loop_
_entity.id
_entity.type
_entity.pdbx_description
1 polymer ?
#
loop_
_entity_poly.entity_id
_entity_poly.type
_entity_poly.pdbx_seq_one_letter_code
_entity_poly.pdbx_strand_id
1 'polypeptide(L)'
;MQQLWSWPRNVLGFVCLLAPLALLPFESKERATAPRALALPSGFTQEVIASGLNFPTAFANLPDGRILIAEKPGVVRVYKNGALLGAPFIDIRDRVNDYHDRGLLGLTIDPNFAQNGRVYLLYTYENEPNDYTGPKTGRLARYTAEGDTASPGSEAVLLGTTVGRSCNDFPPGTDCIPSDSPSHSVGNVKFAPDGSLFVTLGDGAQFTLVDRDALRAQALESLAGKVLRITPGGAGLPTNPYWNGDAAANASKVWSLGLRNPYRFNLRPGNALPYLGDVGWSTHEEINVATAGANLGWPCYEGNERQGGYEPEPECQSLYALGPSAVKMPLYAWPHNGGTAAATGGTFYTGTAYPSAYHGAFFFGDYAQGWLRFLHVDAEDNLLGVSDFATDMDGAVDIESGPDTHLYYLAIAQGELRRIRYTEGNSPPIAVASATPTNGSEPLSVQFSSAGSSDADGDPLRPTWDFGDGTPTTNEPHPLHTYAAKGTYSARLTVEDGRGASSSAVVSISVGNTAPTVTLHEPLPSSRFKVGDVITFSGSATDPEDGPLPDTGLAWTLILQHCPGGQCHPHPLLSRTGASGSFTIPDHGDEFFIELRLTATDSNGLSSTAVTQLHPQTVQLTLDTSPPGLQLVYDGTTATTPITRTAIVGSTHTLYAPSPQGDFTFESWSDGGGIQHPVTVGTTDSTYIATFANTGLIVCPVGEFRAEYFNNRSLSGSPSRVRCEPAPIQYDWGEGAPPETGLGPDEFSVRWTGRFSFSLGFYRFTTRADDGVRLWVGGGSPVIDAWRDQAPTSYSTFLFMLRREYEVRLEYYEAGGGAVSQLRWSRI
;
A
#
# COMPACT_ATOMS: atom_id res chain seq x y z
N MET A 1 -11.98 -23.48 -1.87
CA MET A 1 -13.38 -23.65 -1.42
C MET A 1 -14.25 -23.82 -2.68
N GLN A 2 -15.00 -24.92 -2.73
CA GLN A 2 -16.11 -25.27 -3.66
C GLN A 2 -15.84 -25.56 -5.16
N GLN A 3 -15.78 -26.88 -5.42
CA GLN A 3 -16.22 -27.60 -6.62
C GLN A 3 -17.76 -27.58 -6.79
N LEU A 4 -18.22 -28.10 -7.95
CA LEU A 4 -19.56 -28.51 -8.42
C LEU A 4 -20.07 -27.49 -9.48
N TRP A 5 -20.35 -27.83 -10.73
CA TRP A 5 -21.13 -28.94 -11.27
C TRP A 5 -20.63 -29.39 -12.67
N SER A 6 -20.71 -30.70 -12.92
CA SER A 6 -20.76 -31.31 -14.26
C SER A 6 -22.21 -31.76 -14.53
N TRP A 7 -22.67 -31.78 -15.78
CA TRP A 7 -23.46 -32.86 -16.44
C TRP A 7 -23.67 -32.50 -17.94
N PRO A 8 -23.79 -33.47 -18.88
CA PRO A 8 -23.53 -33.28 -20.30
C PRO A 8 -24.72 -33.50 -21.25
N ARG A 9 -24.52 -33.07 -22.51
CA ARG A 9 -25.18 -33.47 -23.78
C ARG A 9 -26.67 -33.17 -23.98
N ASN A 10 -26.98 -32.41 -25.04
CA ASN A 10 -27.83 -32.92 -26.11
C ASN A 10 -27.57 -32.25 -27.47
N VAL A 11 -27.45 -33.11 -28.47
CA VAL A 11 -27.29 -32.84 -29.89
C VAL A 11 -28.68 -32.66 -30.50
N LEU A 12 -28.87 -31.61 -31.29
CA LEU A 12 -29.85 -31.58 -32.38
C LEU A 12 -29.40 -30.53 -33.39
N GLY A 13 -28.92 -31.01 -34.53
CA GLY A 13 -28.50 -30.17 -35.65
C GLY A 13 -29.68 -29.64 -36.46
N PHE A 14 -29.46 -28.58 -37.21
CA PHE A 14 -30.15 -28.32 -38.47
C PHE A 14 -29.29 -27.42 -39.37
N VAL A 15 -28.91 -28.00 -40.51
CA VAL A 15 -28.84 -27.45 -41.88
C VAL A 15 -28.10 -26.13 -42.11
N CYS A 16 -26.95 -26.28 -42.80
CA CYS A 16 -26.28 -25.24 -43.57
C CYS A 16 -27.15 -24.71 -44.72
N LEU A 17 -27.38 -23.39 -44.73
CA LEU A 17 -27.74 -22.63 -45.91
C LEU A 17 -26.72 -21.49 -46.06
N LEU A 18 -25.88 -21.62 -47.07
CA LEU A 18 -24.90 -20.61 -47.49
C LEU A 18 -25.62 -19.48 -48.24
N ALA A 19 -25.57 -18.26 -47.70
CA ALA A 19 -25.82 -17.00 -48.43
C ALA A 19 -24.74 -15.97 -48.03
N PRO A 20 -24.27 -15.11 -48.96
CA PRO A 20 -23.08 -14.29 -48.75
C PRO A 20 -23.41 -13.07 -47.87
N LEU A 21 -22.75 -12.94 -46.72
CA LEU A 21 -22.83 -11.73 -45.89
C LEU A 21 -21.96 -10.63 -46.51
N ALA A 22 -22.58 -9.48 -46.76
CA ALA A 22 -21.92 -8.22 -47.07
C ALA A 22 -21.07 -7.78 -45.87
N LEU A 23 -19.85 -7.30 -46.15
CA LEU A 23 -18.97 -6.63 -45.20
C LEU A 23 -19.62 -5.34 -44.70
N LEU A 24 -20.04 -5.33 -43.44
CA LEU A 24 -20.29 -4.11 -42.67
C LEU A 24 -19.11 -3.87 -41.73
N PRO A 25 -18.69 -2.62 -41.51
CA PRO A 25 -17.57 -2.29 -40.63
C PRO A 25 -17.94 -2.64 -39.19
N PHE A 26 -17.06 -3.41 -38.53
CA PHE A 26 -17.11 -3.66 -37.10
C PHE A 26 -16.78 -2.35 -36.36
N GLU A 27 -17.79 -1.61 -35.92
CA GLU A 27 -17.64 -0.68 -34.80
C GLU A 27 -17.57 -1.52 -33.52
N SER A 28 -16.39 -1.57 -32.91
CA SER A 28 -16.21 -2.08 -31.55
C SER A 28 -16.92 -1.12 -30.59
N LYS A 29 -18.17 -1.44 -30.23
CA LYS A 29 -18.79 -0.89 -29.01
C LYS A 29 -18.11 -1.53 -27.80
N GLU A 30 -16.94 -1.00 -27.43
CA GLU A 30 -16.52 -1.10 -26.04
C GLU A 30 -17.52 -0.32 -25.20
N ARG A 31 -18.25 -1.05 -24.37
CA ARG A 31 -19.10 -0.48 -23.33
C ARG A 31 -18.16 0.25 -22.37
N ALA A 32 -18.10 1.57 -22.45
CA ALA A 32 -17.67 2.36 -21.30
C ALA A 32 -18.52 1.92 -20.10
N THR A 33 -17.90 1.27 -19.13
CA THR A 33 -18.53 0.92 -17.86
C THR A 33 -19.01 2.22 -17.24
N ALA A 34 -20.30 2.31 -16.89
CA ALA A 34 -20.82 3.46 -16.18
C ALA A 34 -19.99 3.69 -14.90
N PRO A 35 -19.67 4.95 -14.53
CA PRO A 35 -18.97 5.23 -13.28
C PRO A 35 -19.76 4.64 -12.11
N ARG A 36 -19.05 3.96 -11.21
CA ARG A 36 -19.64 3.39 -10.00
C ARG A 36 -20.02 4.56 -9.07
N ALA A 37 -21.27 4.60 -8.63
CA ALA A 37 -21.80 5.73 -7.88
C ALA A 37 -21.40 5.63 -6.40
N LEU A 38 -20.93 6.74 -5.81
CA LEU A 38 -20.67 6.89 -4.38
C LEU A 38 -21.80 6.29 -3.55
N ALA A 39 -21.45 5.40 -2.61
CA ALA A 39 -22.41 4.81 -1.69
C ALA A 39 -22.04 5.15 -0.24
N LEU A 40 -22.98 5.79 0.47
CA LEU A 40 -22.91 6.11 1.89
C LEU A 40 -24.06 5.43 2.65
N PRO A 41 -23.94 5.21 3.98
CA PRO A 41 -25.04 4.68 4.77
C PRO A 41 -26.21 5.67 4.83
N SER A 42 -27.42 5.19 5.11
CA SER A 42 -28.62 6.04 5.24
C SER A 42 -28.41 7.17 6.25
N GLY A 43 -28.91 8.37 5.92
CA GLY A 43 -28.72 9.59 6.69
C GLY A 43 -27.37 10.27 6.48
N PHE A 44 -26.39 9.63 5.82
CA PHE A 44 -25.13 10.28 5.47
C PHE A 44 -25.15 10.88 4.06
N THR A 45 -24.53 12.06 3.93
CA THR A 45 -24.33 12.74 2.65
C THR A 45 -22.92 13.29 2.53
N GLN A 46 -22.52 13.58 1.30
CA GLN A 46 -21.23 14.17 0.96
C GLN A 46 -21.43 15.55 0.33
N GLU A 47 -20.60 16.51 0.72
CA GLU A 47 -20.60 17.87 0.18
C GLU A 47 -19.19 18.27 -0.26
N VAL A 48 -19.08 18.95 -1.40
CA VAL A 48 -17.82 19.57 -1.84
C VAL A 48 -17.62 20.89 -1.10
N ILE A 49 -16.49 21.02 -0.41
CA ILE A 49 -16.11 22.21 0.38
C ILE A 49 -15.22 23.13 -0.45
N ALA A 50 -14.26 22.55 -1.16
CA ALA A 50 -13.39 23.23 -2.10
C ALA A 50 -13.12 22.33 -3.30
N SER A 51 -13.00 22.93 -4.49
CA SER A 51 -12.67 22.26 -5.75
C SER A 51 -11.62 23.07 -6.51
N GLY A 52 -11.07 22.50 -7.58
CA GLY A 52 -10.01 23.14 -8.38
C GLY A 52 -8.64 23.09 -7.69
N LEU A 53 -8.42 22.07 -6.85
CA LEU A 53 -7.13 21.78 -6.24
C LEU A 53 -6.29 20.90 -7.18
N ASN A 54 -4.97 21.09 -7.18
CA ASN A 54 -4.05 20.30 -7.99
C ASN A 54 -3.45 19.14 -7.19
N PHE A 55 -4.00 17.92 -7.34
CA PHE A 55 -3.60 16.72 -6.60
C PHE A 55 -3.43 16.99 -5.10
N PRO A 56 -4.51 17.33 -4.38
CA PRO A 56 -4.43 17.64 -2.96
C PRO A 56 -4.06 16.39 -2.16
N THR A 57 -3.09 16.53 -1.25
CA THR A 57 -2.52 15.40 -0.50
C THR A 57 -2.83 15.45 0.98
N ALA A 58 -2.78 16.62 1.60
CA ALA A 58 -3.00 16.78 3.04
C ALA A 58 -3.75 18.08 3.37
N PHE A 59 -4.47 18.13 4.48
CA PHE A 59 -5.07 19.38 4.96
C PHE A 59 -4.97 19.54 6.49
N ALA A 60 -5.02 20.79 6.95
CA ALA A 60 -5.01 21.11 8.37
C ALA A 60 -5.95 22.27 8.68
N ASN A 61 -6.74 22.10 9.75
CA ASN A 61 -7.63 23.14 10.26
C ASN A 61 -6.85 24.12 11.12
N LEU A 62 -7.08 25.42 10.95
CA LEU A 62 -6.53 26.45 11.80
C LEU A 62 -7.52 26.83 12.91
N PRO A 63 -7.02 27.30 14.07
CA PRO A 63 -7.89 27.74 15.17
C PRO A 63 -8.85 28.89 14.80
N ASP A 64 -8.56 29.62 13.73
CA ASP A 64 -9.37 30.74 13.23
C ASP A 64 -10.40 30.34 12.16
N GLY A 65 -10.57 29.04 11.91
CA GLY A 65 -11.56 28.49 10.98
C GLY A 65 -11.10 28.39 9.52
N ARG A 66 -9.87 28.81 9.21
CA ARG A 66 -9.26 28.53 7.89
C ARG A 66 -8.89 27.05 7.77
N ILE A 67 -8.82 26.57 6.53
CA ILE A 67 -8.25 25.26 6.21
C ILE A 67 -7.08 25.48 5.27
N LEU A 68 -5.91 24.97 5.64
CA LEU A 68 -4.76 24.88 4.74
C LEU A 68 -4.80 23.54 4.02
N ILE A 69 -4.60 23.56 2.70
CA ILE A 69 -4.69 22.37 1.85
C ILE A 69 -3.40 22.28 1.03
N ALA A 70 -2.61 21.24 1.28
CA ALA A 70 -1.40 20.94 0.53
C ALA A 70 -1.74 20.28 -0.81
N GLU A 71 -1.11 20.78 -1.85
CA GLU A 71 -1.11 20.26 -3.21
C GLU A 71 0.24 19.57 -3.46
N LYS A 72 0.22 18.35 -4.02
CA LYS A 72 1.39 17.50 -4.26
C LYS A 72 2.59 18.25 -4.87
N PRO A 73 2.43 19.19 -5.83
CA PRO A 73 3.56 19.92 -6.42
C PRO A 73 4.35 20.81 -5.46
N GLY A 74 3.86 21.08 -4.24
CA GLY A 74 4.53 21.99 -3.30
C GLY A 74 3.85 23.35 -3.15
N VAL A 75 2.53 23.40 -3.33
CA VAL A 75 1.71 24.58 -3.06
C VAL A 75 0.81 24.28 -1.86
N VAL A 76 0.60 25.26 -0.98
CA VAL A 76 -0.45 25.18 0.05
C VAL A 76 -1.49 26.24 -0.25
N ARG A 77 -2.76 25.85 -0.37
CA ARG A 77 -3.91 26.71 -0.60
C ARG A 77 -4.58 27.08 0.73
N VAL A 78 -5.30 28.20 0.74
CA VAL A 78 -6.11 28.64 1.87
C VAL A 78 -7.58 28.59 1.50
N TYR A 79 -8.38 27.84 2.24
CA TYR A 79 -9.83 27.94 2.24
C TYR A 79 -10.27 28.83 3.40
N LYS A 80 -11.05 29.88 3.08
CA LYS A 80 -11.49 30.88 4.04
C LYS A 80 -12.82 31.47 3.58
N ASN A 81 -13.76 31.66 4.51
CA ASN A 81 -15.05 32.30 4.26
C ASN A 81 -15.84 31.69 3.08
N GLY A 82 -15.78 30.36 2.93
CA GLY A 82 -16.56 29.66 1.90
C GLY A 82 -15.87 29.51 0.54
N ALA A 83 -14.64 30.01 0.36
CA ALA A 83 -13.93 29.95 -0.92
C ALA A 83 -12.43 29.70 -0.76
N LEU A 84 -11.80 29.16 -1.82
CA LEU A 84 -10.35 29.16 -1.96
C LEU A 84 -9.86 30.58 -2.27
N LEU A 85 -8.79 31.02 -1.60
CA LEU A 85 -8.13 32.27 -1.94
C LEU A 85 -7.34 32.14 -3.26
N GLY A 86 -7.27 33.24 -4.00
CA GLY A 86 -6.53 33.31 -5.27
C GLY A 86 -5.01 33.21 -5.08
N ALA A 87 -4.47 33.81 -4.02
CA ALA A 87 -3.07 33.65 -3.64
C ALA A 87 -2.89 32.38 -2.79
N PRO A 88 -1.83 31.58 -3.03
CA PRO A 88 -1.51 30.45 -2.16
C PRO A 88 -1.01 30.94 -0.80
N PHE A 89 -1.14 30.09 0.21
CA PHE A 89 -0.49 30.27 1.50
C PHE A 89 1.03 30.31 1.33
N ILE A 90 1.59 29.30 0.67
CA ILE A 90 3.00 29.22 0.33
C ILE A 90 3.17 28.42 -0.97
N ASP A 91 4.21 28.78 -1.73
CA ASP A 91 4.63 28.11 -2.95
C ASP A 91 6.12 27.75 -2.84
N ILE A 92 6.42 26.45 -2.81
CA ILE A 92 7.77 25.87 -2.73
C ILE A 92 7.98 24.85 -3.86
N ARG A 93 7.31 25.02 -5.00
CA ARG A 93 7.48 24.14 -6.19
C ARG A 93 8.93 24.05 -6.67
N ASP A 94 9.75 25.05 -6.39
CA ASP A 94 11.19 25.06 -6.68
C ASP A 94 12.01 24.12 -5.78
N ARG A 95 11.40 23.56 -4.71
CA ARG A 95 12.05 22.69 -3.72
C ARG A 95 11.43 21.31 -3.61
N VAL A 96 10.29 21.08 -4.26
CA VAL A 96 9.52 19.84 -4.15
C VAL A 96 9.69 19.03 -5.43
N ASN A 97 10.09 17.78 -5.29
CA ASN A 97 10.01 16.81 -6.38
C ASN A 97 8.65 16.12 -6.27
N ASP A 98 7.79 16.28 -7.29
CA ASP A 98 6.43 15.73 -7.36
C ASP A 98 6.27 14.62 -8.41
N TYR A 99 7.40 14.04 -8.84
CA TYR A 99 7.39 12.91 -9.77
C TYR A 99 6.80 11.65 -9.11
N HIS A 100 5.82 11.04 -9.77
CA HIS A 100 5.15 9.80 -9.33
C HIS A 100 4.47 9.92 -7.94
N ASP A 101 4.86 9.19 -6.89
CA ASP A 101 4.21 9.29 -5.58
C ASP A 101 4.91 10.31 -4.65
N ARG A 102 6.01 10.91 -5.09
CA ARG A 102 6.72 11.97 -4.36
C ARG A 102 5.90 13.26 -4.35
N GLY A 103 6.23 14.16 -3.44
CA GLY A 103 5.69 15.52 -3.43
C GLY A 103 5.64 16.11 -2.04
N LEU A 104 4.82 17.15 -1.88
CA LEU A 104 4.39 17.62 -0.58
C LEU A 104 3.29 16.71 -0.04
N LEU A 105 3.62 15.86 0.94
CA LEU A 105 2.72 14.81 1.42
C LEU A 105 2.26 15.00 2.86
N GLY A 106 3.00 15.72 3.71
CA GLY A 106 2.63 15.96 5.10
C GLY A 106 2.48 17.44 5.44
N LEU A 107 1.46 17.76 6.24
CA LEU A 107 1.14 19.10 6.72
C LEU A 107 0.62 19.00 8.16
N THR A 108 1.20 19.77 9.08
CA THR A 108 0.59 20.04 10.39
C THR A 108 0.84 21.47 10.83
N ILE A 109 -0.04 21.98 11.68
CA ILE A 109 0.12 23.26 12.36
C ILE A 109 0.61 23.06 13.79
N ASP A 110 1.35 24.04 14.30
CA ASP A 110 1.73 24.08 15.73
C ASP A 110 0.48 24.26 16.60
N PRO A 111 0.33 23.54 17.73
CA PRO A 111 -0.79 23.76 18.65
C PRO A 111 -0.89 25.20 19.18
N ASN A 112 0.22 25.94 19.19
CA ASN A 112 0.29 27.37 19.53
C ASN A 112 0.33 28.27 18.29
N PHE A 113 -0.25 27.82 17.16
CA PHE A 113 -0.25 28.55 15.88
C PHE A 113 -0.73 30.00 16.03
N ALA A 114 -1.77 30.23 16.86
CA ALA A 114 -2.30 31.58 17.08
C ALA A 114 -1.27 32.56 17.67
N GLN A 115 -0.23 32.05 18.35
CA GLN A 115 0.84 32.85 18.95
C GLN A 115 2.11 32.86 18.10
N ASN A 116 2.45 31.76 17.41
CA ASN A 116 3.74 31.60 16.76
C ASN A 116 3.69 31.48 15.23
N GLY A 117 2.51 31.27 14.63
CA GLY A 117 2.30 31.14 13.20
C GLY A 117 3.02 29.95 12.55
N ARG A 118 3.43 28.92 13.30
CA ARG A 118 4.29 27.85 12.77
C ARG A 118 3.51 26.77 12.03
N VAL A 119 3.97 26.47 10.81
CA VAL A 119 3.46 25.39 9.95
C VAL A 119 4.60 24.44 9.60
N TYR A 120 4.32 23.15 9.52
CA TYR A 120 5.30 22.10 9.27
C TYR A 120 4.92 21.35 8.00
N LEU A 121 5.85 21.25 7.06
CA LEU A 121 5.68 20.59 5.77
C LEU A 121 6.69 19.45 5.63
N LEU A 122 6.21 18.28 5.23
CA LEU A 122 7.00 17.08 4.95
C LEU A 122 6.88 16.75 3.47
N TYR A 123 8.01 16.71 2.77
CA TYR A 123 8.04 16.58 1.31
C TYR A 123 9.32 15.93 0.79
N THR A 124 9.28 15.42 -0.44
CA THR A 124 10.49 15.00 -1.16
C THR A 124 11.20 16.23 -1.73
N TYR A 125 12.48 16.39 -1.39
CA TYR A 125 13.26 17.57 -1.75
C TYR A 125 13.85 17.45 -3.16
N GLU A 126 13.69 18.49 -3.97
CA GLU A 126 14.32 18.61 -5.29
C GLU A 126 15.71 19.24 -5.16
N ASN A 127 16.75 18.41 -5.29
CA ASN A 127 18.16 18.82 -5.20
C ASN A 127 18.91 18.82 -6.55
N GLU A 128 18.34 18.25 -7.61
CA GLU A 128 18.95 18.12 -8.93
C GLU A 128 17.92 18.32 -10.07
N PRO A 129 17.58 19.58 -10.41
CA PRO A 129 16.55 19.86 -11.43
C PRO A 129 16.83 19.29 -12.83
N ASN A 130 18.09 18.96 -13.13
CA ASN A 130 18.49 18.35 -14.40
C ASN A 130 18.28 16.82 -14.43
N ASP A 131 17.99 16.20 -13.29
CA ASP A 131 17.67 14.78 -13.15
C ASP A 131 16.40 14.64 -12.29
N TYR A 132 15.29 15.17 -12.80
CA TYR A 132 14.03 15.25 -12.08
C TYR A 132 13.43 13.87 -11.74
N THR A 133 13.66 12.85 -12.57
CA THR A 133 13.12 11.49 -12.35
C THR A 133 14.03 10.62 -11.48
N GLY A 134 15.31 11.00 -11.32
CA GLY A 134 16.29 10.22 -10.56
C GLY A 134 16.01 10.15 -9.06
N PRO A 135 16.84 9.41 -8.31
CA PRO A 135 16.79 9.31 -6.85
C PRO A 135 16.76 10.68 -6.15
N LYS A 136 16.06 10.74 -5.00
CA LYS A 136 15.88 11.95 -4.18
C LYS A 136 15.98 11.61 -2.70
N THR A 137 15.88 12.65 -1.86
CA THR A 137 15.79 12.54 -0.40
C THR A 137 14.64 13.38 0.14
N GLY A 138 14.05 12.98 1.26
CA GLY A 138 12.97 13.71 1.94
C GLY A 138 13.45 14.85 2.84
N ARG A 139 12.52 15.73 3.22
CA ARG A 139 12.74 16.86 4.12
C ARG A 139 11.50 17.16 4.96
N LEU A 140 11.71 17.36 6.26
CA LEU A 140 10.74 18.00 7.15
C LEU A 140 11.22 19.41 7.48
N ALA A 141 10.42 20.41 7.17
CA ALA A 141 10.75 21.81 7.46
C ALA A 141 9.58 22.57 8.08
N ARG A 142 9.92 23.60 8.86
CA ARG A 142 8.98 24.54 9.46
C ARG A 142 9.04 25.88 8.74
N TYR A 143 7.88 26.49 8.56
CA TYR A 143 7.68 27.83 8.00
C TYR A 143 6.88 28.70 8.98
N THR A 144 6.96 30.02 8.79
CA THR A 144 6.25 31.00 9.62
C THR A 144 5.20 31.72 8.79
N ALA A 145 3.96 31.69 9.27
CA ALA A 145 2.82 32.38 8.69
C ALA A 145 2.89 33.89 8.94
N GLU A 146 2.47 34.65 7.94
CA GLU A 146 2.25 36.09 7.95
C GLU A 146 0.83 36.36 7.41
N GLY A 147 -0.17 36.26 8.29
CA GLY A 147 -1.58 36.40 7.90
C GLY A 147 -2.08 35.20 7.09
N ASP A 148 -2.54 35.44 5.86
CA ASP A 148 -3.02 34.40 4.92
C ASP A 148 -1.90 33.82 4.03
N THR A 149 -0.63 34.17 4.28
CA THR A 149 0.53 33.66 3.53
C THR A 149 1.65 33.19 4.47
N ALA A 150 2.69 32.56 3.91
CA ALA A 150 3.96 32.25 4.55
C ALA A 150 5.10 32.39 3.53
N SER A 151 6.29 32.78 4.01
CA SER A 151 7.45 32.97 3.14
C SER A 151 8.28 31.68 3.00
N PRO A 152 8.63 31.24 1.78
CA PRO A 152 9.63 30.19 1.56
C PRO A 152 11.00 30.49 2.19
N GLY A 153 11.31 31.77 2.41
CA GLY A 153 12.55 32.20 3.08
C GLY A 153 12.54 31.99 4.60
N SER A 154 11.38 31.69 5.20
CA SER A 154 11.25 31.42 6.65
C SER A 154 11.59 29.98 7.05
N GLU A 155 12.08 29.18 6.11
CA GLU A 155 12.35 27.76 6.27
C GLU A 155 13.34 27.47 7.41
N ALA A 156 12.96 26.54 8.28
CA ALA A 156 13.85 25.89 9.23
C ALA A 156 13.75 24.37 9.05
N VAL A 157 14.83 23.74 8.58
CA VAL A 157 14.91 22.28 8.37
C VAL A 157 15.04 21.57 9.71
N LEU A 158 14.22 20.53 9.91
CA LEU A 158 14.13 19.76 11.15
C LEU A 158 14.62 18.32 11.00
N LEU A 159 14.35 17.70 9.84
CA LEU A 159 14.85 16.39 9.43
C LEU A 159 15.17 16.41 7.94
N GLY A 160 16.08 15.54 7.50
CA GLY A 160 16.58 15.56 6.12
C GLY A 160 17.48 16.78 5.89
N THR A 161 18.32 17.08 6.88
CA THR A 161 19.33 18.15 6.80
C THR A 161 20.39 17.84 5.75
N THR A 162 20.66 16.56 5.51
CA THR A 162 21.50 16.09 4.40
C THR A 162 20.61 15.64 3.24
N VAL A 163 20.86 16.17 2.05
CA VAL A 163 20.16 15.83 0.81
C VAL A 163 21.15 15.39 -0.26
N GLY A 164 20.74 14.46 -1.11
CA GLY A 164 21.58 13.86 -2.14
C GLY A 164 20.75 13.00 -3.09
N ARG A 165 21.42 12.12 -3.85
CA ARG A 165 20.75 11.15 -4.72
C ARG A 165 20.24 9.98 -3.90
N SER A 166 21.09 9.41 -3.05
CA SER A 166 20.75 8.31 -2.17
C SER A 166 21.21 8.58 -0.74
N CYS A 167 20.50 8.03 0.25
CA CYS A 167 21.03 8.01 1.61
C CYS A 167 22.22 7.05 1.78
N ASN A 168 22.43 6.13 0.85
CA ASN A 168 23.59 5.23 0.82
C ASN A 168 24.89 5.96 0.45
N ASP A 169 24.80 7.18 -0.08
CA ASP A 169 25.96 8.02 -0.41
C ASP A 169 26.60 8.65 0.84
N PHE A 170 25.98 8.50 2.01
CA PHE A 170 26.40 9.12 3.27
C PHE A 170 26.75 8.09 4.34
N PRO A 171 27.56 8.46 5.36
CA PRO A 171 27.83 7.58 6.49
C PRO A 171 26.53 7.14 7.21
N PRO A 172 26.46 5.89 7.74
CA PRO A 172 25.35 5.45 8.57
C PRO A 172 25.08 6.40 9.74
N GLY A 173 23.81 6.65 10.07
CA GLY A 173 23.40 7.61 11.10
C GLY A 173 23.27 9.06 10.62
N THR A 174 23.58 9.35 9.35
CA THR A 174 23.33 10.68 8.75
C THR A 174 21.83 10.99 8.74
N ASP A 175 21.46 12.24 9.07
CA ASP A 175 20.07 12.73 9.00
C ASP A 175 19.62 12.93 7.55
N CYS A 176 19.40 11.79 6.88
CA CYS A 176 18.95 11.66 5.51
C CYS A 176 17.65 10.84 5.50
N ILE A 177 16.62 11.37 4.85
CA ILE A 177 15.35 10.68 4.64
C ILE A 177 15.40 10.04 3.25
N PRO A 178 15.35 8.71 3.12
CA PRO A 178 15.48 8.06 1.82
C PRO A 178 14.25 8.31 0.94
N SER A 179 14.51 8.44 -0.35
CA SER A 179 13.51 8.53 -1.41
C SER A 179 14.19 8.10 -2.72
N ASP A 180 14.98 7.03 -2.64
CA ASP A 180 15.82 6.50 -3.72
C ASP A 180 14.95 6.10 -4.93
N SER A 181 13.79 5.52 -4.64
CA SER A 181 12.72 5.20 -5.58
C SER A 181 11.68 6.35 -5.70
N PRO A 182 10.91 6.43 -6.79
CA PRO A 182 9.86 7.45 -6.95
C PRO A 182 8.58 7.19 -6.14
N SER A 183 8.58 6.20 -5.25
CA SER A 183 7.52 5.93 -4.28
C SER A 183 8.07 5.66 -2.87
N HIS A 184 7.18 5.49 -1.89
CA HIS A 184 7.45 5.25 -0.46
C HIS A 184 8.40 6.25 0.20
N SER A 185 8.38 7.49 -0.26
CA SER A 185 9.38 8.50 0.14
C SER A 185 9.16 8.98 1.58
N VAL A 186 8.09 9.74 1.79
CA VAL A 186 7.74 10.32 3.10
C VAL A 186 6.31 9.95 3.46
N GLY A 187 5.89 10.18 4.70
CA GLY A 187 4.52 9.92 5.14
C GLY A 187 3.81 11.19 5.59
N ASN A 188 3.48 11.25 6.88
CA ASN A 188 2.74 12.34 7.51
C ASN A 188 3.46 12.86 8.77
N VAL A 189 2.94 13.94 9.35
CA VAL A 189 3.45 14.57 10.56
C VAL A 189 2.29 15.06 11.43
N LYS A 190 2.30 14.77 12.74
CA LYS A 190 1.26 15.19 13.70
C LYS A 190 1.87 15.61 15.02
N PHE A 191 1.28 16.62 15.66
CA PHE A 191 1.61 16.97 17.04
C PHE A 191 0.91 16.04 18.03
N ALA A 192 1.68 15.57 19.02
CA ALA A 192 1.12 14.97 20.22
C ALA A 192 0.71 16.04 21.25
N PRO A 193 -0.21 15.73 22.18
CA PRO A 193 -0.65 16.67 23.22
C PRO A 193 0.48 17.18 24.14
N ASP A 194 1.60 16.45 24.22
CA ASP A 194 2.78 16.86 25.00
C ASP A 194 3.69 17.87 24.26
N GLY A 195 3.32 18.25 23.03
CA GLY A 195 4.08 19.19 22.20
C GLY A 195 5.20 18.54 21.39
N SER A 196 5.39 17.22 21.47
CA SER A 196 6.27 16.49 20.55
C SER A 196 5.60 16.28 19.18
N LEU A 197 6.42 16.00 18.17
CA LEU A 197 5.99 15.67 16.82
C LEU A 197 6.20 14.18 16.57
N PHE A 198 5.17 13.51 16.06
CA PHE A 198 5.29 12.22 15.41
C PHE A 198 5.43 12.41 13.91
N VAL A 199 6.29 11.62 13.27
CA VAL A 199 6.56 11.66 11.83
C VAL A 199 6.61 10.23 11.31
N THR A 200 5.91 9.92 10.22
CA THR A 200 6.06 8.66 9.50
C THR A 200 6.89 8.86 8.24
N LEU A 201 7.77 7.90 7.96
CA LEU A 201 8.67 7.90 6.81
C LEU A 201 8.64 6.51 6.16
N GLY A 202 8.50 6.45 4.85
CA GLY A 202 8.57 5.19 4.11
C GLY A 202 10.00 4.70 3.94
N ASP A 203 10.15 3.51 3.37
CA ASP A 203 11.46 2.88 3.18
C ASP A 203 12.30 3.51 2.05
N GLY A 204 11.64 4.24 1.14
CA GLY A 204 12.22 4.89 -0.02
C GLY A 204 12.80 3.94 -1.07
N ALA A 205 12.53 2.63 -0.96
CA ALA A 205 13.14 1.57 -1.77
C ALA A 205 12.31 1.27 -3.04
N GLN A 206 12.87 0.47 -3.97
CA GLN A 206 12.10 0.01 -5.13
C GLN A 206 10.86 -0.77 -4.70
N PHE A 207 9.72 -0.48 -5.33
CA PHE A 207 8.41 -0.98 -4.92
C PHE A 207 7.92 -2.16 -5.77
N THR A 208 8.59 -2.45 -6.90
CA THR A 208 8.24 -3.56 -7.82
C THR A 208 9.09 -4.80 -7.64
N LEU A 209 10.28 -4.70 -7.05
CA LEU A 209 11.27 -5.77 -6.96
C LEU A 209 11.91 -5.84 -5.57
N VAL A 210 12.61 -6.94 -5.29
CA VAL A 210 13.39 -7.08 -4.05
C VAL A 210 14.56 -6.10 -4.08
N ASP A 211 14.51 -5.12 -3.19
CA ASP A 211 15.53 -4.11 -3.02
C ASP A 211 16.06 -4.11 -1.59
N ARG A 212 17.38 -4.31 -1.46
CA ARG A 212 18.06 -4.33 -0.16
C ARG A 212 17.91 -3.00 0.59
N ASP A 213 17.64 -1.90 -0.08
CA ASP A 213 17.38 -0.61 0.57
C ASP A 213 16.17 -0.66 1.51
N ALA A 214 15.19 -1.54 1.26
CA ALA A 214 14.06 -1.75 2.17
C ALA A 214 14.49 -2.30 3.54
N LEU A 215 15.62 -3.02 3.61
CA LEU A 215 16.16 -3.55 4.88
C LEU A 215 16.59 -2.44 5.84
N ARG A 216 16.77 -1.20 5.37
CA ARG A 216 16.96 -0.03 6.24
C ARG A 216 15.78 0.20 7.18
N ALA A 217 14.57 -0.30 6.86
CA ALA A 217 13.43 -0.30 7.77
C ALA A 217 13.73 -1.02 9.10
N GLN A 218 14.65 -2.00 9.09
CA GLN A 218 15.11 -2.73 10.27
C GLN A 218 16.32 -2.09 10.99
N ALA A 219 16.96 -1.08 10.38
CA ALA A 219 18.14 -0.41 10.95
C ALA A 219 17.73 0.86 11.73
N LEU A 220 18.14 0.95 13.01
CA LEU A 220 17.83 2.11 13.88
C LEU A 220 18.56 3.39 13.48
N GLU A 221 19.72 3.27 12.82
CA GLU A 221 20.51 4.43 12.37
C GLU A 221 19.99 5.03 11.05
N SER A 222 19.01 4.39 10.41
CA SER A 222 18.34 4.91 9.22
C SER A 222 16.97 5.50 9.58
N LEU A 223 16.57 6.55 8.85
CA LEU A 223 15.23 7.12 8.94
C LEU A 223 14.20 6.38 8.03
N ALA A 224 14.63 5.39 7.25
CA ALA A 224 13.76 4.60 6.37
C ALA A 224 12.74 3.77 7.17
N GLY A 225 11.46 3.79 6.79
CA GLY A 225 10.46 2.86 7.32
C GLY A 225 10.26 2.99 8.83
N LYS A 226 10.06 4.24 9.32
CA LYS A 226 10.01 4.57 10.75
C LYS A 226 8.75 5.35 11.12
N VAL A 227 8.35 5.16 12.39
CA VAL A 227 7.67 6.21 13.15
C VAL A 227 8.73 6.90 14.02
N LEU A 228 8.89 8.20 13.85
CA LEU A 228 9.76 9.03 14.69
C LEU A 228 8.92 9.79 15.71
N ARG A 229 9.53 10.09 16.87
CA ARG A 229 9.01 11.06 17.84
C ARG A 229 10.12 12.07 18.17
N ILE A 230 9.91 13.32 17.81
CA ILE A 230 10.91 14.38 17.89
C ILE A 230 10.35 15.63 18.58
N THR A 231 11.24 16.52 19.02
CA THR A 231 10.84 17.88 19.42
C THR A 231 10.42 18.70 18.19
N PRO A 232 9.72 19.83 18.36
CA PRO A 232 9.44 20.76 17.26
C PRO A 232 10.69 21.37 16.60
N GLY A 233 11.88 21.10 17.14
CA GLY A 233 13.19 21.48 16.59
C GLY A 233 13.96 20.33 15.92
N GLY A 234 13.41 19.11 15.81
CA GLY A 234 14.07 17.98 15.13
C GLY A 234 14.84 17.00 16.03
N ALA A 235 15.08 17.36 17.30
CA ALA A 235 15.84 16.51 18.23
C ALA A 235 15.01 15.33 18.77
N GLY A 236 15.64 14.17 18.97
CA GLY A 236 15.06 13.03 19.68
C GLY A 236 14.82 13.33 21.17
N LEU A 237 13.92 12.56 21.81
CA LEU A 237 13.59 12.75 23.23
C LEU A 237 14.20 11.66 24.11
N PRO A 238 14.64 11.96 25.36
CA PRO A 238 15.12 10.95 26.32
C PRO A 238 14.11 9.87 26.70
N THR A 239 12.83 10.09 26.42
CA THR A 239 11.74 9.13 26.66
C THR A 239 11.48 8.21 25.46
N ASN A 240 12.22 8.36 24.36
CA ASN A 240 12.13 7.46 23.23
C ASN A 240 12.80 6.11 23.55
N PRO A 241 12.28 5.00 22.97
CA PRO A 241 12.72 3.65 23.28
C PRO A 241 14.18 3.34 22.92
N TYR A 242 14.74 4.05 21.92
CA TYR A 242 16.11 3.84 21.43
C TYR A 242 17.05 5.01 21.74
N TRP A 243 16.73 5.79 22.78
CA TRP A 243 17.57 6.89 23.23
C TRP A 243 18.97 6.43 23.63
N ASN A 244 20.00 7.03 23.04
CA ASN A 244 21.41 6.68 23.29
C ASN A 244 22.21 7.78 24.02
N GLY A 245 21.57 8.89 24.42
CA GLY A 245 22.22 10.04 25.04
C GLY A 245 22.52 11.20 24.08
N ASP A 246 22.49 10.96 22.77
CA ASP A 246 22.64 11.99 21.74
C ASP A 246 21.28 12.30 21.10
N ALA A 247 20.83 13.55 21.25
CA ALA A 247 19.55 14.00 20.71
C ALA A 247 19.54 14.14 19.18
N ALA A 248 20.70 14.21 18.53
CA ALA A 248 20.80 14.32 17.08
C ALA A 248 20.80 12.95 16.39
N ALA A 249 21.20 11.88 17.09
CA ALA A 249 21.27 10.53 16.55
C ALA A 249 19.92 10.06 16.00
N ASN A 250 19.93 9.39 14.85
CA ASN A 250 18.71 8.87 14.23
C ASN A 250 18.00 7.88 15.15
N ALA A 251 18.74 6.96 15.78
CA ALA A 251 18.18 6.01 16.74
C ALA A 251 17.40 6.72 17.87
N SER A 252 17.93 7.82 18.41
CA SER A 252 17.25 8.60 19.46
C SER A 252 15.94 9.27 19.02
N LYS A 253 15.68 9.38 17.72
CA LYS A 253 14.42 9.89 17.15
C LYS A 253 13.38 8.78 16.95
N VAL A 254 13.79 7.52 16.87
CA VAL A 254 12.91 6.38 16.53
C VAL A 254 11.94 6.07 17.68
N TRP A 255 10.67 5.99 17.34
CA TRP A 255 9.60 5.47 18.20
C TRP A 255 9.25 4.03 17.87
N SER A 256 9.09 3.70 16.59
CA SER A 256 8.85 2.35 16.07
C SER A 256 9.52 2.19 14.70
N LEU A 257 9.78 0.96 14.28
CA LEU A 257 10.45 0.64 13.01
C LEU A 257 9.73 -0.47 12.23
N GLY A 258 10.19 -0.75 11.02
CA GLY A 258 9.69 -1.85 10.19
C GLY A 258 8.43 -1.52 9.41
N LEU A 259 8.36 -0.33 8.82
CA LEU A 259 7.26 0.12 7.94
C LEU A 259 7.70 0.17 6.48
N ARG A 260 6.76 -0.05 5.56
CA ARG A 260 7.00 0.05 4.11
C ARG A 260 6.69 1.45 3.60
N ASN A 261 5.42 1.81 3.60
CA ASN A 261 4.89 3.07 3.11
C ASN A 261 3.74 3.55 4.03
N PRO A 262 4.09 4.11 5.21
CA PRO A 262 3.14 4.56 6.21
C PRO A 262 2.54 5.94 5.87
N TYR A 263 1.72 5.98 4.82
CA TYR A 263 1.28 7.20 4.15
C TYR A 263 0.54 8.18 5.09
N ARG A 264 -0.37 7.67 5.94
CA ARG A 264 -1.11 8.48 6.93
C ARG A 264 -1.22 7.78 8.27
N PHE A 265 -1.22 8.60 9.32
CA PHE A 265 -1.51 8.16 10.67
C PHE A 265 -2.25 9.24 11.45
N ASN A 266 -2.90 8.81 12.53
CA ASN A 266 -3.42 9.69 13.56
C ASN A 266 -3.04 9.21 14.95
N LEU A 267 -3.24 10.08 15.94
CA LEU A 267 -2.95 9.78 17.33
C LEU A 267 -4.24 9.45 18.06
N ARG A 268 -4.26 8.31 18.75
CA ARG A 268 -5.41 7.89 19.55
C ARG A 268 -5.71 8.94 20.64
N PRO A 269 -6.95 9.44 20.73
CA PRO A 269 -7.34 10.36 21.79
C PRO A 269 -7.06 9.79 23.18
N GLY A 270 -6.51 10.61 24.06
CA GLY A 270 -6.23 10.27 25.47
C GLY A 270 -4.80 9.78 25.73
N ASN A 271 -4.22 8.93 24.87
CA ASN A 271 -2.87 8.38 25.08
C ASN A 271 -1.86 8.73 23.97
N ALA A 272 -2.31 9.36 22.89
CA ALA A 272 -1.48 9.77 21.76
C ALA A 272 -0.71 8.62 21.08
N LEU A 273 -1.29 7.42 21.07
CA LEU A 273 -0.70 6.26 20.41
C LEU A 273 -0.92 6.36 18.88
N PRO A 274 0.12 6.24 18.03
CA PRO A 274 -0.06 6.30 16.58
C PRO A 274 -0.78 5.08 16.01
N TYR A 275 -1.87 5.34 15.27
CA TYR A 275 -2.59 4.40 14.42
C TYR A 275 -2.36 4.81 12.97
N LEU A 276 -1.82 3.91 12.16
CA LEU A 276 -1.33 4.24 10.83
C LEU A 276 -1.75 3.19 9.80
N GLY A 277 -2.04 3.66 8.58
CA GLY A 277 -2.10 2.78 7.41
C GLY A 277 -0.68 2.54 6.90
N ASP A 278 -0.33 1.30 6.61
CA ASP A 278 0.92 0.95 5.94
C ASP A 278 0.61 0.23 4.62
N VAL A 279 1.09 0.79 3.50
CA VAL A 279 0.85 0.21 2.19
C VAL A 279 1.80 -0.96 1.97
N GLY A 280 1.24 -2.17 1.86
CA GLY A 280 2.02 -3.38 1.68
C GLY A 280 2.47 -3.59 0.23
N TRP A 281 3.12 -4.71 -0.05
CA TRP A 281 3.76 -4.96 -1.34
C TRP A 281 2.89 -5.70 -2.33
N SER A 282 2.48 -6.92 -2.00
CA SER A 282 1.93 -7.87 -2.96
C SER A 282 0.70 -8.64 -2.46
N THR A 283 0.48 -8.66 -1.15
CA THR A 283 -0.52 -9.54 -0.55
C THR A 283 -1.49 -8.81 0.36
N HIS A 284 -1.01 -7.87 1.18
CA HIS A 284 -1.81 -7.29 2.25
C HIS A 284 -1.57 -5.80 2.42
N GLU A 285 -2.62 -5.12 2.85
CA GLU A 285 -2.56 -3.78 3.42
C GLU A 285 -2.82 -3.84 4.92
N GLU A 286 -2.35 -2.84 5.66
CA GLU A 286 -2.34 -2.89 7.12
C GLU A 286 -2.84 -1.61 7.78
N ILE A 287 -3.58 -1.77 8.89
CA ILE A 287 -3.65 -0.79 9.97
C ILE A 287 -2.75 -1.28 11.11
N ASN A 288 -1.74 -0.48 11.43
CA ASN A 288 -0.74 -0.72 12.46
C ASN A 288 -0.94 0.20 13.67
N VAL A 289 -0.63 -0.33 14.86
CA VAL A 289 -0.59 0.44 16.12
C VAL A 289 0.86 0.52 16.60
N ALA A 290 1.50 1.67 16.36
CA ALA A 290 2.93 1.85 16.61
C ALA A 290 3.22 2.19 18.08
N THR A 291 3.33 1.16 18.92
CA THR A 291 3.77 1.31 20.32
C THR A 291 5.28 1.56 20.40
N ALA A 292 5.73 2.25 21.45
CA ALA A 292 7.16 2.51 21.68
C ALA A 292 7.99 1.21 21.59
N GLY A 293 8.99 1.20 20.72
CA GLY A 293 9.92 0.10 20.54
C GLY A 293 9.39 -1.06 19.70
N ALA A 294 8.18 -0.94 19.13
CA ALA A 294 7.62 -1.96 18.26
C ALA A 294 8.38 -2.02 16.93
N ASN A 295 8.69 -3.25 16.50
CA ASN A 295 9.07 -3.58 15.13
C ASN A 295 7.84 -4.10 14.40
N LEU A 296 7.42 -3.42 13.33
CA LEU A 296 6.22 -3.71 12.55
C LEU A 296 6.49 -4.66 11.37
N GLY A 297 7.74 -5.16 11.25
CA GLY A 297 8.04 -6.38 10.50
C GLY A 297 8.57 -6.18 9.08
N TRP A 298 8.25 -5.09 8.38
CA TRP A 298 8.73 -4.86 7.02
C TRP A 298 10.27 -4.69 6.96
N PRO A 299 10.98 -5.27 5.96
CA PRO A 299 10.47 -6.01 4.81
C PRO A 299 10.38 -7.52 5.00
N CYS A 300 10.66 -8.02 6.20
CA CYS A 300 10.71 -9.44 6.50
C CYS A 300 9.32 -10.06 6.67
N TYR A 301 8.32 -9.24 6.97
CA TYR A 301 6.92 -9.61 7.07
C TYR A 301 6.07 -8.68 6.20
N GLU A 302 5.01 -9.25 5.64
CA GLU A 302 3.90 -8.54 5.03
C GLU A 302 2.61 -9.15 5.58
N GLY A 303 1.78 -8.33 6.23
CA GLY A 303 0.71 -8.81 7.08
C GLY A 303 1.26 -9.64 8.25
N ASN A 304 0.72 -10.86 8.38
CA ASN A 304 1.15 -11.81 9.42
C ASN A 304 2.14 -12.87 8.89
N GLU A 305 2.51 -12.79 7.62
CA GLU A 305 3.26 -13.81 6.92
C GLU A 305 4.68 -13.35 6.63
N ARG A 306 5.61 -14.29 6.50
CA ARG A 306 6.96 -13.98 6.06
C ARG A 306 6.93 -13.57 4.60
N GLN A 307 7.63 -12.49 4.28
CA GLN A 307 7.70 -12.00 2.92
C GLN A 307 8.74 -12.80 2.12
N GLY A 308 8.28 -13.67 1.21
CA GLY A 308 9.13 -14.62 0.49
C GLY A 308 10.24 -13.97 -0.33
N GLY A 309 10.04 -12.75 -0.84
CA GLY A 309 11.08 -12.00 -1.56
C GLY A 309 12.28 -11.61 -0.69
N TYR A 310 12.04 -11.32 0.59
CA TYR A 310 13.07 -10.89 1.55
C TYR A 310 13.47 -11.99 2.54
N GLU A 311 12.74 -13.11 2.59
CA GLU A 311 13.04 -14.22 3.49
C GLU A 311 14.51 -14.69 3.42
N PRO A 312 15.18 -14.76 2.25
CA PRO A 312 16.58 -15.16 2.18
C PRO A 312 17.57 -14.20 2.85
N GLU A 313 17.18 -12.96 3.15
CA GLU A 313 18.08 -11.93 3.62
C GLU A 313 18.58 -12.21 5.06
N PRO A 314 19.89 -12.06 5.35
CA PRO A 314 20.44 -12.33 6.68
C PRO A 314 19.77 -11.56 7.81
N GLU A 315 19.36 -10.32 7.55
CA GLU A 315 18.63 -9.45 8.47
C GLU A 315 17.26 -10.06 8.83
N CYS A 316 16.56 -10.62 7.84
CA CYS A 316 15.28 -11.29 8.05
C CYS A 316 15.44 -12.64 8.74
N GLN A 317 16.45 -13.44 8.36
CA GLN A 317 16.79 -14.68 9.09
C GLN A 317 17.11 -14.41 10.57
N SER A 318 17.83 -13.31 10.84
CA SER A 318 18.13 -12.89 12.21
C SER A 318 16.86 -12.50 12.98
N LEU A 319 15.94 -11.77 12.36
CA LEU A 319 14.65 -11.42 12.95
C LEU A 319 13.78 -12.67 13.21
N TYR A 320 13.74 -13.62 12.28
CA TYR A 320 12.99 -14.86 12.44
C TYR A 320 13.54 -15.74 13.57
N ALA A 321 14.85 -15.75 13.79
CA ALA A 321 15.48 -16.49 14.87
C ALA A 321 15.08 -15.98 16.27
N LEU A 322 14.63 -14.72 16.38
CA LEU A 322 14.09 -14.16 17.63
C LEU A 322 12.66 -14.63 17.92
N GLY A 323 12.00 -15.30 16.96
CA GLY A 323 10.65 -15.81 17.08
C GLY A 323 9.56 -14.78 16.75
N PRO A 324 8.29 -15.22 16.62
CA PRO A 324 7.20 -14.38 16.11
C PRO A 324 6.85 -13.19 17.02
N SER A 325 7.23 -13.23 18.31
CA SER A 325 7.03 -12.10 19.23
C SER A 325 8.02 -10.95 19.03
N ALA A 326 9.02 -11.11 18.15
CA ALA A 326 9.97 -10.05 17.83
C ALA A 326 9.35 -8.95 16.95
N VAL A 327 8.22 -9.25 16.31
CA VAL A 327 7.43 -8.29 15.53
C VAL A 327 6.06 -8.11 16.16
N LYS A 328 5.51 -6.91 16.05
CA LYS A 328 4.13 -6.62 16.39
C LYS A 328 3.31 -6.70 15.11
N MET A 329 2.41 -7.68 15.05
CA MET A 329 1.52 -7.88 13.92
C MET A 329 0.52 -6.71 13.78
N PRO A 330 0.02 -6.45 12.55
CA PRO A 330 -0.98 -5.43 12.31
C PRO A 330 -2.24 -5.64 13.15
N LEU A 331 -2.87 -4.53 13.55
CA LEU A 331 -4.16 -4.55 14.24
C LEU A 331 -5.25 -5.13 13.32
N TYR A 332 -5.17 -4.75 12.04
CA TYR A 332 -6.05 -5.23 11.00
C TYR A 332 -5.27 -5.30 9.69
N ALA A 333 -5.41 -6.41 8.97
CA ALA A 333 -4.84 -6.57 7.63
C ALA A 333 -5.93 -7.08 6.67
N TRP A 334 -5.88 -6.64 5.41
CA TRP A 334 -6.79 -7.11 4.38
C TRP A 334 -6.06 -7.45 3.08
N PRO A 335 -6.54 -8.46 2.34
CA PRO A 335 -5.87 -8.91 1.14
C PRO A 335 -6.18 -8.02 -0.08
N HIS A 336 -5.27 -8.05 -1.05
CA HIS A 336 -5.44 -7.43 -2.37
C HIS A 336 -6.54 -8.10 -3.24
N ASN A 337 -6.96 -9.33 -2.91
CA ASN A 337 -8.02 -10.10 -3.59
C ASN A 337 -7.82 -10.28 -5.12
N GLY A 338 -6.57 -10.32 -5.59
CA GLY A 338 -6.25 -10.42 -7.01
C GLY A 338 -6.36 -9.11 -7.80
N GLY A 339 -6.66 -7.99 -7.12
CA GLY A 339 -6.46 -6.63 -7.62
C GLY A 339 -5.33 -5.95 -6.86
N THR A 340 -5.43 -4.65 -6.66
CA THR A 340 -4.54 -3.85 -5.81
C THR A 340 -5.30 -3.31 -4.61
N ALA A 341 -4.55 -2.90 -3.61
CA ALA A 341 -5.04 -2.24 -2.41
C ALA A 341 -4.01 -1.20 -2.00
N ALA A 342 -4.42 -0.16 -1.29
CA ALA A 342 -3.51 0.87 -0.82
C ALA A 342 -4.10 1.56 0.41
N ALA A 343 -3.60 1.20 1.59
CA ALA A 343 -4.02 1.79 2.86
C ALA A 343 -3.75 3.30 2.88
N THR A 344 -4.81 4.09 3.06
CA THR A 344 -4.69 5.55 3.18
C THR A 344 -4.63 6.01 4.63
N GLY A 345 -4.65 5.09 5.60
CA GLY A 345 -4.85 5.43 7.03
C GLY A 345 -6.15 6.20 7.26
N GLY A 346 -6.22 7.00 8.32
CA GLY A 346 -7.36 7.89 8.58
C GLY A 346 -7.35 8.52 9.97
N THR A 347 -8.51 8.65 10.63
CA THR A 347 -8.70 9.49 11.83
C THR A 347 -9.68 8.89 12.84
N PHE A 348 -9.58 9.30 14.10
CA PHE A 348 -10.57 8.97 15.12
C PHE A 348 -11.74 9.96 15.06
N TYR A 349 -12.97 9.43 15.01
CA TYR A 349 -14.16 10.27 15.10
C TYR A 349 -14.37 10.75 16.55
N THR A 350 -14.25 12.06 16.74
CA THR A 350 -14.35 12.72 18.06
C THR A 350 -15.62 13.55 18.24
N GLY A 351 -16.46 13.64 17.20
CA GLY A 351 -17.73 14.34 17.24
C GLY A 351 -18.87 13.54 17.88
N THR A 352 -20.04 14.17 17.96
CA THR A 352 -21.29 13.55 18.45
C THR A 352 -22.43 13.61 17.43
N ALA A 353 -22.19 14.23 16.26
CA ALA A 353 -23.20 14.42 15.22
C ALA A 353 -23.58 13.11 14.53
N TYR A 354 -22.66 12.13 14.46
CA TYR A 354 -22.94 10.82 13.89
C TYR A 354 -23.64 9.92 14.92
N PRO A 355 -24.34 8.85 14.49
CA PRO A 355 -24.89 7.85 15.38
C PRO A 355 -23.84 7.31 16.37
N SER A 356 -24.29 6.90 17.56
CA SER A 356 -23.40 6.44 18.65
C SER A 356 -22.49 5.28 18.28
N ALA A 357 -22.87 4.48 17.27
CA ALA A 357 -22.05 3.40 16.72
C ALA A 357 -20.71 3.87 16.11
N TYR A 358 -20.57 5.16 15.79
CA TYR A 358 -19.35 5.73 15.21
C TYR A 358 -18.49 6.49 16.24
N HIS A 359 -18.99 6.71 17.46
CA HIS A 359 -18.29 7.51 18.47
C HIS A 359 -17.00 6.81 18.90
N GLY A 360 -15.86 7.50 18.77
CA GLY A 360 -14.54 6.95 19.10
C GLY A 360 -13.99 5.93 18.08
N ALA A 361 -14.71 5.66 16.98
CA ALA A 361 -14.24 4.76 15.94
C ALA A 361 -13.04 5.36 15.19
N PHE A 362 -12.11 4.50 14.77
CA PHE A 362 -11.06 4.88 13.83
C PHE A 362 -11.54 4.62 12.40
N PHE A 363 -11.74 5.68 11.63
CA PHE A 363 -12.07 5.61 10.20
C PHE A 363 -10.80 5.51 9.39
N PHE A 364 -10.80 4.67 8.37
CA PHE A 364 -9.67 4.48 7.46
C PHE A 364 -10.15 4.09 6.07
N GLY A 365 -9.29 4.26 5.07
CA GLY A 365 -9.62 4.01 3.68
C GLY A 365 -8.63 3.12 2.94
N ASP A 366 -9.08 2.69 1.77
CA ASP A 366 -8.26 2.08 0.74
C ASP A 366 -8.43 2.87 -0.56
N TYR A 367 -7.32 3.41 -1.06
CA TYR A 367 -7.30 4.25 -2.26
C TYR A 367 -7.68 3.45 -3.51
N ALA A 368 -7.08 2.28 -3.66
CA ALA A 368 -7.20 1.46 -4.87
C ALA A 368 -8.56 0.75 -4.96
N GLN A 369 -9.04 0.21 -3.84
CA GLN A 369 -10.35 -0.44 -3.75
C GLN A 369 -11.49 0.55 -3.54
N GLY A 370 -11.17 1.82 -3.26
CA GLY A 370 -12.10 2.94 -3.28
C GLY A 370 -13.12 2.93 -2.14
N TRP A 371 -12.78 2.42 -0.94
CA TRP A 371 -13.71 2.35 0.18
C TRP A 371 -13.22 3.07 1.44
N LEU A 372 -14.17 3.38 2.33
CA LEU A 372 -13.93 3.73 3.73
C LEU A 372 -14.52 2.65 4.64
N ARG A 373 -13.78 2.34 5.70
CA ARG A 373 -14.19 1.47 6.81
C ARG A 373 -13.97 2.19 8.13
N PHE A 374 -14.55 1.64 9.19
CA PHE A 374 -14.22 2.02 10.55
C PHE A 374 -14.00 0.80 11.44
N LEU A 375 -13.16 0.97 12.46
CA LEU A 375 -12.93 -0.03 13.48
C LEU A 375 -13.10 0.54 14.88
N HIS A 376 -13.36 -0.36 15.82
CA HIS A 376 -13.40 -0.07 17.26
C HIS A 376 -12.33 -0.86 17.99
N VAL A 377 -11.80 -0.28 19.05
CA VAL A 377 -10.84 -0.93 19.95
C VAL A 377 -11.26 -0.78 21.41
N ASP A 378 -10.83 -1.70 22.26
CA ASP A 378 -11.00 -1.57 23.71
C ASP A 378 -9.97 -0.61 24.33
N ALA A 379 -9.93 -0.53 25.67
CA ALA A 379 -9.01 0.36 26.38
C ALA A 379 -7.54 -0.03 26.14
N GLU A 380 -7.28 -1.33 25.94
CA GLU A 380 -5.98 -1.95 25.71
C GLU A 380 -5.57 -2.02 24.23
N ASP A 381 -6.30 -1.33 23.34
CA ASP A 381 -6.04 -1.28 21.89
C ASP A 381 -6.27 -2.63 21.16
N ASN A 382 -7.05 -3.54 21.72
CA ASN A 382 -7.48 -4.77 21.02
C ASN A 382 -8.66 -4.48 20.08
N LEU A 383 -8.63 -5.04 18.88
CA LEU A 383 -9.68 -4.90 17.88
C LEU A 383 -11.00 -5.53 18.35
N LEU A 384 -12.06 -4.74 18.39
CA LEU A 384 -13.43 -5.19 18.68
C LEU A 384 -14.22 -5.56 17.43
N GLY A 385 -13.92 -4.91 16.30
CA GLY A 385 -14.56 -5.19 15.01
C GLY A 385 -14.23 -4.15 13.95
N VAL A 386 -14.47 -4.52 12.70
CA VAL A 386 -14.31 -3.66 11.51
C VAL A 386 -15.62 -3.71 10.72
N SER A 387 -16.07 -2.56 10.23
CA SER A 387 -17.31 -2.41 9.47
C SER A 387 -17.09 -1.53 8.24
N ASP A 388 -17.79 -1.86 7.15
CA ASP A 388 -17.87 -1.01 5.96
C ASP A 388 -18.60 0.31 6.27
N PHE A 389 -18.14 1.39 5.65
CA PHE A 389 -18.79 2.70 5.75
C PHE A 389 -19.20 3.22 4.38
N ALA A 390 -18.26 3.35 3.44
CA ALA A 390 -18.53 3.95 2.14
C ALA A 390 -17.75 3.26 1.01
N THR A 391 -18.26 3.34 -0.22
CA THR A 391 -17.55 2.90 -1.43
C THR A 391 -17.56 3.97 -2.50
N ASP A 392 -16.66 3.85 -3.47
CA ASP A 392 -16.48 4.74 -4.60
C ASP A 392 -16.08 6.16 -4.15
N MET A 393 -15.10 6.19 -3.26
CA MET A 393 -14.62 7.37 -2.54
C MET A 393 -13.75 8.33 -3.34
N ASP A 394 -13.73 8.20 -4.67
CA ASP A 394 -13.08 9.17 -5.57
C ASP A 394 -11.60 9.42 -5.23
N GLY A 395 -10.87 8.36 -4.88
CA GLY A 395 -9.45 8.44 -4.52
C GLY A 395 -9.21 9.24 -3.23
N ALA A 396 -9.83 8.83 -2.13
CA ALA A 396 -9.60 9.43 -0.81
C ALA A 396 -8.13 9.22 -0.37
N VAL A 397 -7.41 10.29 -0.02
CA VAL A 397 -5.96 10.22 0.36
C VAL A 397 -5.61 10.86 1.71
N ASP A 398 -6.54 11.61 2.28
CA ASP A 398 -6.42 12.12 3.66
C ASP A 398 -7.82 12.21 4.23
N ILE A 399 -8.02 11.74 5.46
CA ILE A 399 -9.31 11.71 6.14
C ILE A 399 -9.07 12.27 7.53
N GLU A 400 -9.73 13.38 7.85
CA GLU A 400 -9.58 14.05 9.14
C GLU A 400 -10.90 14.60 9.66
N SER A 401 -10.95 14.84 10.97
CA SER A 401 -12.05 15.62 11.54
C SER A 401 -11.91 17.09 11.11
N GLY A 402 -12.96 17.65 10.53
CA GLY A 402 -13.05 19.06 10.19
C GLY A 402 -13.29 19.97 11.40
N PRO A 403 -13.36 21.29 11.18
CA PRO A 403 -13.60 22.26 12.26
C PRO A 403 -14.98 22.13 12.91
N ASP A 404 -15.93 21.47 12.24
CA ASP A 404 -17.28 21.16 12.72
C ASP A 404 -17.42 19.72 13.24
N THR A 405 -16.29 19.02 13.48
CA THR A 405 -16.18 17.63 13.96
C THR A 405 -16.73 16.56 13.00
N HIS A 406 -17.18 16.93 11.80
CA HIS A 406 -17.54 15.97 10.76
C HIS A 406 -16.28 15.38 10.12
N LEU A 407 -16.42 14.23 9.44
CA LEU A 407 -15.31 13.70 8.66
C LEU A 407 -15.16 14.51 7.37
N TYR A 408 -13.94 14.92 7.09
CA TYR A 408 -13.52 15.54 5.85
C TYR A 408 -12.53 14.61 5.17
N TYR A 409 -12.50 14.61 3.84
CA TYR A 409 -11.49 13.89 3.10
C TYR A 409 -11.10 14.60 1.81
N LEU A 410 -9.88 14.33 1.36
CA LEU A 410 -9.36 14.79 0.06
C LEU A 410 -9.61 13.73 -1.00
N ALA A 411 -10.39 14.08 -2.03
CA ALA A 411 -10.56 13.29 -3.25
C ALA A 411 -9.51 13.73 -4.27
N ILE A 412 -8.39 13.01 -4.34
CA ILE A 412 -7.20 13.45 -5.08
C ILE A 412 -7.45 13.53 -6.59
N ALA A 413 -8.25 12.62 -7.14
CA ALA A 413 -8.51 12.51 -8.58
C ALA A 413 -9.42 13.65 -9.10
N GLN A 414 -10.26 14.20 -8.23
CA GLN A 414 -11.21 15.28 -8.53
C GLN A 414 -10.65 16.64 -8.13
N GLY A 415 -9.59 16.68 -7.33
CA GLY A 415 -9.03 17.94 -6.84
C GLY A 415 -9.97 18.63 -5.86
N GLU A 416 -10.58 17.87 -4.94
CA GLU A 416 -11.62 18.36 -4.04
C GLU A 416 -11.34 18.03 -2.57
N LEU A 417 -11.71 18.97 -1.69
CA LEU A 417 -11.92 18.72 -0.27
C LEU A 417 -13.42 18.52 -0.06
N ARG A 418 -13.79 17.39 0.54
CA ARG A 418 -15.18 16.99 0.75
C ARG A 418 -15.45 16.80 2.24
N ARG A 419 -16.71 16.99 2.65
CA ARG A 419 -17.21 16.70 4.00
C ARG A 419 -18.31 15.65 3.93
N ILE A 420 -18.31 14.73 4.88
CA ILE A 420 -19.39 13.78 5.13
C ILE A 420 -20.25 14.30 6.28
N ARG A 421 -21.56 14.41 6.09
CA ARG A 421 -22.53 14.86 7.10
C ARG A 421 -23.53 13.78 7.42
N TYR A 422 -24.11 13.82 8.63
CA TYR A 422 -25.22 12.96 9.03
C TYR A 422 -26.45 13.80 9.37
N THR A 423 -27.62 13.38 8.87
CA THR A 423 -28.94 13.92 9.24
C THR A 423 -29.84 12.76 9.64
N GLU A 424 -30.37 12.79 10.87
CA GLU A 424 -31.15 11.68 11.41
C GLU A 424 -32.52 11.54 10.71
N GLY A 425 -32.80 10.34 10.20
CA GLY A 425 -34.12 9.97 9.65
C GLY A 425 -34.52 10.69 8.35
N ASN A 426 -33.62 11.49 7.77
CA ASN A 426 -33.84 12.17 6.50
C ASN A 426 -32.50 12.32 5.78
N SER A 427 -32.34 11.62 4.66
CA SER A 427 -31.18 11.77 3.79
C SER A 427 -31.45 12.97 2.86
N PRO A 428 -30.62 14.05 2.86
CA PRO A 428 -30.78 15.12 1.88
C PRO A 428 -30.83 14.58 0.44
N PRO A 429 -31.63 15.18 -0.44
CA PRO A 429 -31.70 14.74 -1.82
C PRO A 429 -30.36 14.97 -2.52
N ILE A 430 -30.08 14.23 -3.59
CA ILE A 430 -28.97 14.51 -4.50
C ILE A 430 -29.49 15.41 -5.61
N ALA A 431 -29.03 16.66 -5.66
CA ALA A 431 -29.32 17.57 -6.76
C ALA A 431 -28.39 17.29 -7.95
N VAL A 432 -28.97 17.04 -9.12
CA VAL A 432 -28.22 16.91 -10.38
C VAL A 432 -28.72 17.98 -11.35
N ALA A 433 -27.81 18.88 -11.71
CA ALA A 433 -28.07 20.00 -12.61
C ALA A 433 -27.31 19.81 -13.92
N SER A 434 -27.99 20.04 -15.04
CA SER A 434 -27.36 20.09 -16.36
C SER A 434 -27.94 21.24 -17.19
N ALA A 435 -27.17 21.72 -18.15
CA ALA A 435 -27.56 22.78 -19.05
C ALA A 435 -26.98 22.54 -20.46
N THR A 436 -27.70 22.95 -21.50
CA THR A 436 -27.23 22.81 -22.89
C THR A 436 -27.76 23.95 -23.77
N PRO A 437 -26.89 24.68 -24.50
CA PRO A 437 -25.43 24.74 -24.34
C PRO A 437 -25.01 25.46 -23.04
N THR A 438 -23.77 25.25 -22.57
CA THR A 438 -23.21 25.98 -21.40
C THR A 438 -22.39 27.20 -21.79
N ASN A 439 -22.13 27.39 -23.09
CA ASN A 439 -21.39 28.53 -23.61
C ASN A 439 -21.81 28.86 -25.05
N GLY A 440 -21.43 30.06 -25.52
CA GLY A 440 -21.70 30.54 -26.87
C GLY A 440 -22.03 32.03 -26.92
N SER A 441 -22.27 32.55 -28.13
CA SER A 441 -22.58 33.97 -28.36
C SER A 441 -23.93 34.40 -27.78
N GLU A 442 -24.01 35.64 -27.28
CA GLU A 442 -25.28 36.28 -26.94
C GLU A 442 -26.18 36.56 -28.17
N PRO A 443 -27.51 36.51 -28.03
CA PRO A 443 -28.24 35.96 -26.88
C PRO A 443 -28.12 34.43 -26.84
N LEU A 444 -27.81 33.87 -25.67
CA LEU A 444 -27.63 32.42 -25.49
C LEU A 444 -28.89 31.83 -24.88
N SER A 445 -29.59 30.99 -25.64
CA SER A 445 -30.73 30.21 -25.15
C SER A 445 -30.24 28.87 -24.60
N VAL A 446 -30.51 28.61 -23.33
CA VAL A 446 -29.99 27.48 -22.56
C VAL A 446 -31.15 26.63 -22.04
N GLN A 447 -31.13 25.34 -22.37
CA GLN A 447 -32.04 24.35 -21.81
C GLN A 447 -31.44 23.78 -20.54
N PHE A 448 -32.08 24.02 -19.40
CA PHE A 448 -31.71 23.44 -18.10
C PHE A 448 -32.47 22.14 -17.82
N SER A 449 -31.92 21.30 -16.96
CA SER A 449 -32.55 20.05 -16.54
C SER A 449 -32.12 19.62 -15.15
N SER A 450 -33.10 19.28 -14.31
CA SER A 450 -32.91 18.63 -13.01
C SER A 450 -32.90 17.09 -13.09
N ALA A 451 -32.87 16.51 -14.29
CA ALA A 451 -32.88 15.06 -14.49
C ALA A 451 -31.68 14.40 -13.80
N GLY A 452 -31.92 13.27 -13.13
CA GLY A 452 -30.91 12.57 -12.34
C GLY A 452 -30.91 12.95 -10.85
N SER A 453 -31.63 14.02 -10.47
CA SER A 453 -31.84 14.32 -9.05
C SER A 453 -32.64 13.19 -8.40
N SER A 454 -32.27 12.79 -7.19
CA SER A 454 -32.88 11.65 -6.50
C SER A 454 -32.92 11.86 -4.99
N ASP A 455 -33.79 11.13 -4.32
CA ASP A 455 -33.84 11.05 -2.87
C ASP A 455 -33.71 9.59 -2.45
N ALA A 456 -32.84 9.30 -1.49
CA ALA A 456 -32.58 7.93 -1.05
C ALA A 456 -33.73 7.33 -0.24
N ASP A 457 -34.52 8.18 0.41
CA ASP A 457 -35.67 7.79 1.20
C ASP A 457 -36.96 7.71 0.35
N GLY A 458 -36.88 8.13 -0.92
CA GLY A 458 -37.97 8.08 -1.91
C GLY A 458 -38.91 9.28 -1.85
N ASP A 459 -38.48 10.39 -1.25
CA ASP A 459 -39.31 11.58 -1.12
C ASP A 459 -39.60 12.30 -2.45
N PRO A 460 -40.78 12.94 -2.58
CA PRO A 460 -41.06 13.83 -3.70
C PRO A 460 -40.18 15.08 -3.70
N LEU A 461 -39.35 15.21 -4.74
CA LEU A 461 -38.42 16.32 -4.92
C LEU A 461 -39.08 17.60 -5.42
N ARG A 462 -38.63 18.75 -4.91
CA ARG A 462 -39.05 20.09 -5.31
C ARG A 462 -37.85 20.89 -5.85
N PRO A 463 -37.68 20.99 -7.18
CA PRO A 463 -36.59 21.78 -7.76
C PRO A 463 -36.92 23.28 -7.75
N THR A 464 -35.90 24.09 -7.54
CA THR A 464 -35.93 25.55 -7.71
C THR A 464 -34.67 25.96 -8.47
N TRP A 465 -34.83 26.65 -9.60
CA TRP A 465 -33.74 27.19 -10.40
C TRP A 465 -33.58 28.69 -10.18
N ASP A 466 -32.35 29.12 -9.90
CA ASP A 466 -31.87 30.50 -9.95
C ASP A 466 -30.84 30.60 -11.08
N PHE A 467 -31.09 31.43 -12.09
CA PHE A 467 -30.23 31.53 -13.26
C PHE A 467 -28.99 32.41 -13.07
N GLY A 468 -28.89 33.13 -11.95
CA GLY A 468 -27.71 33.94 -11.59
C GLY A 468 -27.57 35.26 -12.34
N ASP A 469 -28.56 35.66 -13.15
CA ASP A 469 -28.58 36.93 -13.91
C ASP A 469 -29.57 37.98 -13.34
N GLY A 470 -30.17 37.68 -12.19
CA GLY A 470 -31.17 38.54 -11.52
C GLY A 470 -32.60 38.35 -12.05
N THR A 471 -32.83 37.41 -12.97
CA THR A 471 -34.19 37.04 -13.37
C THR A 471 -34.89 36.22 -12.27
N PRO A 472 -36.24 36.19 -12.22
CA PRO A 472 -36.98 35.44 -11.20
C PRO A 472 -36.67 33.94 -11.24
N THR A 473 -36.61 33.31 -10.06
CA THR A 473 -36.47 31.85 -9.95
C THR A 473 -37.68 31.10 -10.48
N THR A 474 -37.51 29.83 -10.84
CA THR A 474 -38.58 28.95 -11.33
C THR A 474 -38.55 27.56 -10.70
N ASN A 475 -39.72 26.94 -10.56
CA ASN A 475 -39.87 25.57 -10.05
C ASN A 475 -40.09 24.54 -11.18
N GLU A 476 -39.99 24.96 -12.44
CA GLU A 476 -40.04 24.04 -13.59
C GLU A 476 -38.80 23.13 -13.57
N PRO A 477 -38.93 21.79 -13.67
CA PRO A 477 -37.78 20.88 -13.62
C PRO A 477 -36.80 21.05 -14.80
N HIS A 478 -37.32 21.42 -15.98
CA HIS A 478 -36.54 21.56 -17.21
C HIS A 478 -36.79 22.92 -17.90
N PRO A 479 -36.41 24.05 -17.27
CA PRO A 479 -36.72 25.36 -17.82
C PRO A 479 -35.82 25.71 -19.01
N LEU A 480 -36.39 26.42 -19.99
CA LEU A 480 -35.65 27.11 -21.02
C LEU A 480 -35.42 28.56 -20.58
N HIS A 481 -34.17 29.00 -20.53
CA HIS A 481 -33.81 30.36 -20.14
C HIS A 481 -32.90 31.01 -21.19
N THR A 482 -32.99 32.33 -21.36
CA THR A 482 -32.18 33.05 -22.36
C THR A 482 -31.40 34.18 -21.72
N TYR A 483 -30.08 34.11 -21.80
CA TYR A 483 -29.18 35.15 -21.33
C TYR A 483 -28.93 36.16 -22.45
N ALA A 484 -29.27 37.42 -22.22
CA ALA A 484 -29.21 38.47 -23.23
C ALA A 484 -27.86 39.21 -23.31
N ALA A 485 -27.08 39.19 -22.23
CA ALA A 485 -25.83 39.94 -22.12
C ALA A 485 -24.63 39.00 -21.99
N LYS A 486 -23.48 39.45 -22.52
CA LYS A 486 -22.18 38.82 -22.28
C LYS A 486 -21.89 38.77 -20.78
N GLY A 487 -21.43 37.63 -20.30
CA GLY A 487 -21.10 37.42 -18.89
C GLY A 487 -21.02 35.95 -18.50
N THR A 488 -20.46 35.70 -17.32
CA THR A 488 -20.48 34.37 -16.69
C THR A 488 -21.55 34.35 -15.61
N TYR A 489 -22.45 33.37 -15.70
CA TYR A 489 -23.58 33.19 -14.80
C TYR A 489 -23.48 31.85 -14.09
N SER A 490 -23.79 31.80 -12.80
CA SER A 490 -23.84 30.57 -12.02
C SER A 490 -25.30 30.18 -11.82
N ALA A 491 -25.83 29.31 -12.67
CA ALA A 491 -27.18 28.80 -12.54
C ALA A 491 -27.23 27.72 -11.45
N ARG A 492 -28.01 27.94 -10.40
CA ARG A 492 -28.15 27.04 -9.25
C ARG A 492 -29.50 26.33 -9.31
N LEU A 493 -29.45 24.99 -9.29
CA LEU A 493 -30.58 24.15 -8.93
C LEU A 493 -30.52 23.88 -7.43
N THR A 494 -31.61 24.12 -6.72
CA THR A 494 -31.84 23.66 -5.35
C THR A 494 -32.97 22.63 -5.38
N VAL A 495 -32.75 21.46 -4.81
CA VAL A 495 -33.74 20.39 -4.70
C VAL A 495 -34.05 20.19 -3.22
N GLU A 496 -35.32 20.34 -2.84
CA GLU A 496 -35.81 20.09 -1.48
C GLU A 496 -36.65 18.81 -1.44
N ASP A 497 -36.56 18.05 -0.35
CA ASP A 497 -37.32 16.80 -0.12
C ASP A 497 -38.68 17.02 0.59
N GLY A 498 -38.95 18.25 1.06
CA GLY A 498 -40.15 18.60 1.80
C GLY A 498 -40.17 18.12 3.26
N ARG A 499 -39.09 17.49 3.74
CA ARG A 499 -38.81 17.15 5.15
C ARG A 499 -37.75 18.08 5.77
N GLY A 500 -37.36 19.12 5.03
CA GLY A 500 -36.51 20.21 5.50
C GLY A 500 -35.03 20.02 5.16
N ALA A 501 -34.67 18.98 4.41
CA ALA A 501 -33.34 18.92 3.79
C ALA A 501 -33.42 19.29 2.31
N SER A 502 -32.33 19.87 1.83
CA SER A 502 -32.17 20.25 0.44
C SER A 502 -30.72 20.11 0.04
N SER A 503 -30.50 19.91 -1.25
CA SER A 503 -29.19 19.95 -1.87
C SER A 503 -29.20 20.91 -3.04
N SER A 504 -28.03 21.38 -3.44
CA SER A 504 -27.92 22.26 -4.60
C SER A 504 -26.80 21.81 -5.52
N ALA A 505 -27.03 21.96 -6.81
CA ALA A 505 -26.04 21.80 -7.87
C ALA A 505 -25.96 23.10 -8.68
N VAL A 506 -24.76 23.45 -9.14
CA VAL A 506 -24.51 24.69 -9.89
C VAL A 506 -23.95 24.33 -11.26
N VAL A 507 -24.44 25.02 -12.29
CA VAL A 507 -23.91 24.96 -13.65
C VAL A 507 -23.48 26.36 -14.06
N SER A 508 -22.21 26.50 -14.45
CA SER A 508 -21.68 27.76 -14.99
C SER A 508 -22.05 27.92 -16.45
N ILE A 509 -22.60 29.08 -16.80
CA ILE A 509 -22.94 29.46 -18.17
C ILE A 509 -22.06 30.64 -18.58
N SER A 510 -21.37 30.54 -19.71
CA SER A 510 -20.52 31.62 -20.24
C SER A 510 -21.08 32.15 -21.54
N VAL A 511 -21.61 33.36 -21.50
CA VAL A 511 -22.27 34.01 -22.63
C VAL A 511 -21.29 34.99 -23.27
N GLY A 512 -21.16 34.96 -24.59
CA GLY A 512 -20.22 35.79 -25.37
C GLY A 512 -18.79 35.24 -25.39
N ASN A 513 -18.64 33.95 -25.15
CA ASN A 513 -17.39 33.19 -25.21
C ASN A 513 -17.72 31.73 -25.56
N THR A 514 -16.91 31.09 -26.41
CA THR A 514 -17.07 29.68 -26.80
C THR A 514 -15.93 28.86 -26.18
N ALA A 515 -16.17 27.58 -25.85
CA ALA A 515 -15.08 26.74 -25.36
C ALA A 515 -14.08 26.40 -26.50
N PRO A 516 -12.77 26.33 -26.24
CA PRO A 516 -11.78 26.08 -27.27
C PRO A 516 -11.90 24.69 -27.89
N THR A 517 -11.49 24.52 -29.14
CA THR A 517 -11.36 23.21 -29.80
C THR A 517 -9.94 22.71 -29.65
N VAL A 518 -9.77 21.54 -29.01
CA VAL A 518 -8.45 20.93 -28.75
C VAL A 518 -8.15 19.84 -29.78
N THR A 519 -6.92 19.82 -30.29
CA THR A 519 -6.40 18.79 -31.20
C THR A 519 -5.15 18.15 -30.61
N LEU A 520 -5.15 16.82 -30.49
CA LEU A 520 -3.97 16.02 -30.16
C LEU A 520 -3.29 15.58 -31.46
N HIS A 521 -1.98 15.83 -31.59
CA HIS A 521 -1.20 15.45 -32.78
C HIS A 521 -0.42 14.16 -32.54
N GLU A 522 0.27 14.09 -31.40
CA GLU A 522 1.02 12.92 -30.96
C GLU A 522 0.85 12.70 -29.45
N PRO A 523 0.94 11.46 -28.97
CA PRO A 523 1.02 10.20 -29.73
C PRO A 523 -0.33 9.74 -30.30
N LEU A 524 -0.29 8.95 -31.38
CA LEU A 524 -1.49 8.36 -31.97
C LEU A 524 -2.09 7.28 -31.05
N PRO A 525 -3.42 7.08 -31.02
CA PRO A 525 -4.06 6.03 -30.21
C PRO A 525 -3.60 4.60 -30.55
N SER A 526 -3.11 4.37 -31.78
CA SER A 526 -2.54 3.09 -32.20
C SER A 526 -1.12 2.85 -31.69
N SER A 527 -0.45 3.87 -31.14
CA SER A 527 0.88 3.72 -30.56
C SER A 527 0.84 2.73 -29.41
N ARG A 528 1.92 1.96 -29.29
CA ARG A 528 2.15 1.05 -28.17
C ARG A 528 3.51 1.34 -27.59
N PHE A 529 3.63 1.25 -26.28
CA PHE A 529 4.86 1.57 -25.56
C PHE A 529 5.53 0.33 -24.96
N LYS A 530 6.82 0.46 -24.66
CA LYS A 530 7.61 -0.41 -23.79
C LYS A 530 8.07 0.38 -22.57
N VAL A 531 8.38 -0.31 -21.48
CA VAL A 531 9.06 0.33 -20.35
C VAL A 531 10.38 0.94 -20.82
N GLY A 532 10.66 2.17 -20.39
CA GLY A 532 11.84 2.94 -20.79
C GLY A 532 11.73 3.71 -22.11
N ASP A 533 10.64 3.56 -22.88
CA ASP A 533 10.43 4.38 -24.08
C ASP A 533 10.30 5.86 -23.71
N VAL A 534 10.91 6.74 -24.52
CA VAL A 534 10.68 8.19 -24.44
C VAL A 534 9.55 8.55 -25.39
N ILE A 535 8.38 8.88 -24.84
CA ILE A 535 7.20 9.27 -25.60
C ILE A 535 7.16 10.78 -25.76
N THR A 536 7.10 11.24 -27.01
CA THR A 536 6.80 12.64 -27.34
C THR A 536 5.30 12.87 -27.39
N PHE A 537 4.88 14.04 -26.92
CA PHE A 537 3.50 14.49 -27.04
C PHE A 537 3.43 15.89 -27.62
N SER A 538 2.38 16.15 -28.41
CA SER A 538 2.12 17.47 -28.96
C SER A 538 0.64 17.68 -29.28
N GLY A 539 0.22 18.93 -29.22
CA GLY A 539 -1.17 19.32 -29.41
C GLY A 539 -1.31 20.82 -29.62
N SER A 540 -2.50 21.23 -30.02
CA SER A 540 -2.84 22.64 -30.24
C SER A 540 -4.30 22.87 -29.91
N ALA A 541 -4.67 24.13 -29.72
CA ALA A 541 -6.07 24.51 -29.61
C ALA A 541 -6.37 25.78 -30.38
N THR A 542 -7.60 25.89 -30.86
CA THR A 542 -8.14 27.08 -31.49
C THR A 542 -9.47 27.43 -30.86
N ASP A 543 -9.68 28.71 -30.63
CA ASP A 543 -10.90 29.27 -30.09
C ASP A 543 -11.56 30.21 -31.12
N PRO A 544 -12.90 30.26 -31.26
CA PRO A 544 -13.57 31.16 -32.19
C PRO A 544 -13.31 32.65 -31.92
N GLU A 545 -13.18 33.04 -30.66
CA GLU A 545 -12.97 34.43 -30.26
C GLU A 545 -11.48 34.81 -30.21
N ASP A 546 -10.61 33.89 -29.76
CA ASP A 546 -9.18 34.16 -29.58
C ASP A 546 -8.29 33.69 -30.75
N GLY A 547 -8.79 32.84 -31.65
CA GLY A 547 -7.99 32.18 -32.67
C GLY A 547 -7.06 31.10 -32.09
N PRO A 548 -5.86 30.87 -32.65
CA PRO A 548 -4.92 29.89 -32.09
C PRO A 548 -4.49 30.27 -30.67
N LEU A 549 -4.67 29.35 -29.72
CA LEU A 549 -4.29 29.59 -28.32
C LEU A 549 -2.77 29.49 -28.13
N PRO A 550 -2.17 30.36 -27.29
CA PRO A 550 -0.74 30.32 -26.99
C PRO A 550 -0.39 29.14 -26.07
N ASP A 551 0.88 28.74 -26.05
CA ASP A 551 1.44 27.68 -25.20
C ASP A 551 1.04 27.80 -23.72
N THR A 552 0.92 29.02 -23.20
CA THR A 552 0.52 29.30 -21.82
C THR A 552 -0.93 28.90 -21.51
N GLY A 553 -1.77 28.77 -22.54
CA GLY A 553 -3.15 28.29 -22.45
C GLY A 553 -3.26 26.78 -22.60
N LEU A 554 -2.16 26.04 -22.80
CA LEU A 554 -2.16 24.59 -23.01
C LEU A 554 -1.55 23.87 -21.81
N ALA A 555 -2.35 23.09 -21.10
CA ALA A 555 -1.94 22.31 -19.94
C ALA A 555 -2.09 20.81 -20.21
N TRP A 556 -1.01 20.07 -20.00
CA TRP A 556 -0.94 18.62 -20.09
C TRP A 556 -1.02 17.99 -18.71
N THR A 557 -1.76 16.89 -18.61
CA THR A 557 -1.77 16.00 -17.46
C THR A 557 -1.56 14.56 -17.93
N LEU A 558 -0.54 13.91 -17.37
CA LEU A 558 -0.21 12.51 -17.64
C LEU A 558 -0.59 11.68 -16.43
N ILE A 559 -1.40 10.66 -16.66
CA ILE A 559 -1.92 9.77 -15.62
C ILE A 559 -1.59 8.34 -16.03
N LEU A 560 -0.88 7.62 -15.18
CA LEU A 560 -0.75 6.17 -15.30
C LEU A 560 -2.00 5.55 -14.69
N GLN A 561 -2.69 4.70 -15.44
CA GLN A 561 -3.84 3.95 -14.95
C GLN A 561 -3.39 2.53 -14.64
N HIS A 562 -3.25 2.21 -13.36
CA HIS A 562 -2.82 0.90 -12.88
C HIS A 562 -4.05 0.04 -12.60
N CYS A 563 -4.21 -1.05 -13.33
CA CYS A 563 -5.44 -1.83 -13.47
C CYS A 563 -5.31 -3.33 -13.11
N PRO A 564 -4.68 -3.70 -11.99
CA PRO A 564 -4.51 -5.10 -11.65
C PRO A 564 -5.84 -5.78 -11.35
N GLY A 565 -6.01 -7.00 -11.86
CA GLY A 565 -7.28 -7.73 -11.75
C GLY A 565 -8.47 -7.02 -12.45
N GLY A 566 -8.21 -6.04 -13.31
CA GLY A 566 -9.23 -5.24 -14.00
C GLY A 566 -9.80 -4.08 -13.18
N GLN A 567 -9.27 -3.79 -11.98
CA GLN A 567 -9.65 -2.63 -11.18
C GLN A 567 -8.60 -1.52 -11.31
N CYS A 568 -8.99 -0.41 -11.92
CA CYS A 568 -8.08 0.70 -12.20
C CYS A 568 -8.05 1.75 -11.10
N HIS A 569 -6.86 2.26 -10.80
CA HIS A 569 -6.65 3.50 -10.06
C HIS A 569 -5.58 4.37 -10.74
N PRO A 570 -5.69 5.70 -10.62
CA PRO A 570 -4.76 6.61 -11.27
C PRO A 570 -3.51 6.90 -10.43
N HIS A 571 -2.34 6.99 -11.07
CA HIS A 571 -1.11 7.60 -10.55
C HIS A 571 -0.78 8.83 -11.40
N PRO A 572 -0.86 10.05 -10.86
CA PRO A 572 -0.43 11.25 -11.56
C PRO A 572 1.09 11.25 -11.78
N LEU A 573 1.54 11.20 -13.03
CA LEU A 573 2.97 11.15 -13.37
C LEU A 573 3.59 12.54 -13.55
N LEU A 574 2.90 13.41 -14.28
CA LEU A 574 3.44 14.71 -14.70
C LEU A 574 2.31 15.68 -15.04
N SER A 575 2.52 16.95 -14.69
CA SER A 575 1.76 18.09 -15.21
C SER A 575 2.71 19.09 -15.87
N ARG A 576 2.33 19.61 -17.05
CA ARG A 576 3.18 20.54 -17.81
C ARG A 576 2.37 21.55 -18.62
N THR A 577 2.91 22.74 -18.86
CA THR A 577 2.33 23.74 -19.77
C THR A 577 3.12 23.81 -21.08
N GLY A 578 2.44 24.04 -22.21
CA GLY A 578 3.04 24.23 -23.53
C GLY A 578 2.45 23.34 -24.62
N ALA A 579 2.79 23.61 -25.88
CA ALA A 579 2.27 22.86 -27.04
C ALA A 579 2.84 21.43 -27.18
N SER A 580 3.97 21.13 -26.55
CA SER A 580 4.64 19.83 -26.67
C SER A 580 5.53 19.49 -25.47
N GLY A 581 5.89 18.22 -25.37
CA GLY A 581 6.87 17.74 -24.40
C GLY A 581 7.20 16.27 -24.62
N SER A 582 7.88 15.68 -23.64
CA SER A 582 8.18 14.25 -23.63
C SER A 582 8.22 13.72 -22.20
N PHE A 583 8.07 12.41 -22.08
CA PHE A 583 8.24 11.68 -20.82
C PHE A 583 8.78 10.28 -21.10
N THR A 584 9.44 9.68 -20.11
CA THR A 584 9.90 8.29 -20.17
C THR A 584 8.85 7.40 -19.51
N ILE A 585 8.52 6.27 -20.14
CA ILE A 585 7.65 5.27 -19.55
C ILE A 585 8.32 4.66 -18.31
N PRO A 586 7.74 4.80 -17.11
CA PRO A 586 8.28 4.18 -15.92
C PRO A 586 8.03 2.67 -15.95
N ASP A 587 8.87 1.93 -15.24
CA ASP A 587 8.53 0.57 -14.83
C ASP A 587 7.54 0.66 -13.65
N HIS A 588 6.38 0.03 -13.79
CA HIS A 588 5.30 0.08 -12.80
C HIS A 588 4.49 -1.22 -12.80
N GLY A 589 5.18 -2.35 -12.99
CA GLY A 589 4.56 -3.67 -13.12
C GLY A 589 3.89 -3.88 -14.49
N ASP A 590 3.02 -4.88 -14.58
CA ASP A 590 2.55 -5.42 -15.86
C ASP A 590 1.14 -5.01 -16.28
N GLU A 591 0.39 -4.36 -15.40
CA GLU A 591 -1.05 -4.13 -15.59
C GLU A 591 -1.40 -2.63 -15.63
N PHE A 592 -0.76 -1.85 -16.50
CA PHE A 592 -1.06 -0.41 -16.62
C PHE A 592 -1.13 0.12 -18.06
N PHE A 593 -1.76 1.29 -18.23
CA PHE A 593 -1.74 2.09 -19.45
C PHE A 593 -1.54 3.57 -19.12
N ILE A 594 -1.16 4.40 -20.10
CA ILE A 594 -0.99 5.85 -19.91
C ILE A 594 -2.18 6.59 -20.51
N GLU A 595 -2.78 7.47 -19.73
CA GLU A 595 -3.75 8.46 -20.18
C GLU A 595 -3.10 9.84 -20.25
N LEU A 596 -3.19 10.46 -21.42
CA LEU A 596 -2.65 11.78 -21.70
C LEU A 596 -3.78 12.75 -21.99
N ARG A 597 -3.91 13.79 -21.15
CA ARG A 597 -4.92 14.84 -21.26
C ARG A 597 -4.27 16.15 -21.70
N LEU A 598 -4.83 16.79 -22.72
CA LEU A 598 -4.53 18.18 -23.08
C LEU A 598 -5.75 19.04 -22.78
N THR A 599 -5.62 19.93 -21.80
CA THR A 599 -6.60 20.96 -21.47
C THR A 599 -6.15 22.27 -22.08
N ALA A 600 -7.00 22.88 -22.91
CA ALA A 600 -6.78 24.23 -23.40
C ALA A 600 -7.72 25.20 -22.69
N THR A 601 -7.20 26.37 -22.29
CA THR A 601 -7.95 27.44 -21.64
C THR A 601 -7.79 28.72 -22.45
N ASP A 602 -8.91 29.35 -22.79
CA ASP A 602 -8.95 30.61 -23.53
C ASP A 602 -8.65 31.83 -22.64
N SER A 603 -8.64 33.03 -23.23
CA SER A 603 -8.35 34.28 -22.54
C SER A 603 -9.43 34.72 -21.53
N ASN A 604 -10.63 34.16 -21.63
CA ASN A 604 -11.78 34.43 -20.75
C ASN A 604 -12.00 33.32 -19.71
N GLY A 605 -11.17 32.28 -19.70
CA GLY A 605 -11.14 31.21 -18.72
C GLY A 605 -12.01 29.99 -19.02
N LEU A 606 -12.60 29.85 -20.21
CA LEU A 606 -13.24 28.58 -20.58
C LEU A 606 -12.20 27.57 -21.03
N SER A 607 -12.45 26.30 -20.71
CA SER A 607 -11.55 25.21 -21.04
C SER A 607 -12.24 24.05 -21.75
N SER A 608 -11.49 23.37 -22.61
CA SER A 608 -11.84 22.09 -23.21
C SER A 608 -10.69 21.11 -23.02
N THR A 609 -10.99 19.82 -22.94
CA THR A 609 -9.98 18.76 -22.76
C THR A 609 -10.10 17.71 -23.85
N ALA A 610 -8.98 17.32 -24.44
CA ALA A 610 -8.86 16.12 -25.28
C ALA A 610 -8.03 15.06 -24.55
N VAL A 611 -8.37 13.78 -24.74
CA VAL A 611 -7.73 12.65 -24.06
C VAL A 611 -7.29 11.60 -25.09
N THR A 612 -6.10 11.04 -24.92
CA THR A 612 -5.64 9.85 -25.64
C THR A 612 -5.07 8.83 -24.66
N GLN A 613 -5.20 7.54 -24.99
CA GLN A 613 -4.69 6.43 -24.18
C GLN A 613 -3.61 5.67 -24.96
N LEU A 614 -2.55 5.30 -24.25
CA LEU A 614 -1.44 4.51 -24.77
C LEU A 614 -1.39 3.21 -24.02
N HIS A 615 -1.38 2.11 -24.75
CA HIS A 615 -1.33 0.77 -24.19
C HIS A 615 0.05 0.14 -24.37
N PRO A 616 0.46 -0.75 -23.46
CA PRO A 616 1.77 -1.40 -23.55
C PRO A 616 1.83 -2.42 -24.70
N GLN A 617 3.05 -2.76 -25.10
CA GLN A 617 3.35 -4.03 -25.75
C GLN A 617 3.52 -5.11 -24.68
N THR A 618 2.86 -6.26 -24.84
CA THR A 618 2.91 -7.35 -23.87
C THR A 618 3.35 -8.68 -24.49
N VAL A 619 3.92 -9.56 -23.66
CA VAL A 619 4.33 -10.94 -23.99
C VAL A 619 3.92 -11.89 -22.86
N GLN A 620 3.99 -13.19 -23.09
CA GLN A 620 3.76 -14.20 -22.05
C GLN A 620 5.08 -14.69 -21.44
N LEU A 621 5.19 -14.64 -20.11
CA LEU A 621 6.25 -15.28 -19.33
C LEU A 621 5.70 -16.53 -18.66
N THR A 622 6.34 -17.67 -18.88
CA THR A 622 6.00 -18.93 -18.18
C THR A 622 7.10 -19.28 -17.20
N LEU A 623 6.74 -19.52 -15.94
CA LEU A 623 7.63 -20.01 -14.89
C LEU A 623 7.28 -21.46 -14.60
N ASP A 624 8.27 -22.34 -14.63
CA ASP A 624 8.09 -23.78 -14.38
C ASP A 624 9.21 -24.35 -13.50
N THR A 625 9.02 -25.57 -13.00
CA THR A 625 10.03 -26.29 -12.23
C THR A 625 10.30 -27.68 -12.79
N SER A 626 11.52 -28.17 -12.54
CA SER A 626 11.90 -29.55 -12.79
C SER A 626 12.43 -30.18 -11.49
N PRO A 627 11.71 -31.13 -10.86
CA PRO A 627 10.43 -31.69 -11.29
C PRO A 627 9.26 -30.69 -11.16
N PRO A 628 8.15 -30.90 -11.90
CA PRO A 628 7.03 -29.96 -11.91
C PRO A 628 6.26 -29.95 -10.59
N GLY A 629 5.58 -28.84 -10.31
CA GLY A 629 4.70 -28.68 -9.15
C GLY A 629 5.40 -28.16 -7.90
N LEU A 630 6.66 -27.71 -8.00
CA LEU A 630 7.32 -26.94 -6.95
C LEU A 630 6.90 -25.46 -7.01
N GLN A 631 7.10 -24.75 -5.91
CA GLN A 631 6.76 -23.35 -5.75
C GLN A 631 7.85 -22.45 -6.33
N LEU A 632 7.46 -21.34 -6.92
CA LEU A 632 8.32 -20.24 -7.32
C LEU A 632 7.72 -18.92 -6.83
N VAL A 633 8.56 -17.90 -6.73
CA VAL A 633 8.18 -16.54 -6.37
C VAL A 633 8.43 -15.62 -7.55
N TYR A 634 7.42 -14.83 -7.92
CA TYR A 634 7.47 -13.75 -8.92
C TYR A 634 7.08 -12.44 -8.23
N ASP A 635 7.99 -11.48 -8.18
CA ASP A 635 7.81 -10.17 -7.53
C ASP A 635 7.24 -10.26 -6.10
N GLY A 636 7.71 -11.27 -5.34
CA GLY A 636 7.24 -11.53 -3.97
C GLY A 636 6.04 -12.47 -3.86
N THR A 637 5.29 -12.70 -4.94
CA THR A 637 4.14 -13.61 -4.93
C THR A 637 4.56 -15.07 -5.12
N THR A 638 4.31 -15.90 -4.09
CA THR A 638 4.55 -17.35 -4.16
C THR A 638 3.40 -18.07 -4.85
N ALA A 639 3.70 -18.94 -5.81
CA ALA A 639 2.71 -19.79 -6.45
C ALA A 639 3.29 -21.15 -6.87
N THR A 640 2.43 -22.14 -7.05
CA THR A 640 2.81 -23.48 -7.53
C THR A 640 2.88 -23.49 -9.06
N THR A 641 3.96 -24.05 -9.62
CA THR A 641 4.20 -24.11 -11.08
C THR A 641 3.36 -25.18 -11.81
N PRO A 642 3.11 -25.01 -13.12
CA PRO A 642 3.53 -23.88 -13.98
C PRO A 642 2.66 -22.63 -13.78
N ILE A 643 3.26 -21.45 -13.93
CA ILE A 643 2.59 -20.15 -13.84
C ILE A 643 2.85 -19.38 -15.14
N THR A 644 1.81 -18.85 -15.77
CA THR A 644 1.95 -17.94 -16.92
C THR A 644 1.45 -16.54 -16.55
N ARG A 645 2.26 -15.52 -16.87
CA ARG A 645 1.96 -14.10 -16.64
C ARG A 645 2.07 -13.34 -17.95
N THR A 646 1.14 -12.43 -18.18
CA THR A 646 1.28 -11.42 -19.23
C THR A 646 2.13 -10.30 -18.67
N ALA A 647 3.23 -9.97 -19.34
CA ALA A 647 4.19 -8.97 -18.87
C ALA A 647 4.44 -7.89 -19.93
N ILE A 648 4.74 -6.67 -19.50
CA ILE A 648 5.01 -5.55 -20.40
C ILE A 648 6.44 -5.66 -20.94
N VAL A 649 6.65 -5.43 -22.23
CA VAL A 649 8.00 -5.47 -22.79
C VAL A 649 8.90 -4.41 -22.13
N GLY A 650 10.07 -4.84 -21.65
CA GLY A 650 11.06 -3.99 -20.98
C GLY A 650 10.84 -3.84 -19.47
N SER A 651 9.73 -4.33 -18.89
CA SER A 651 9.58 -4.37 -17.43
C SER A 651 10.59 -5.33 -16.79
N THR A 652 10.87 -5.15 -15.51
CA THR A 652 11.81 -5.97 -14.75
C THR A 652 11.10 -6.67 -13.60
N HIS A 653 11.36 -7.97 -13.44
CA HIS A 653 10.75 -8.81 -12.42
C HIS A 653 11.79 -9.60 -11.63
N THR A 654 11.54 -9.88 -10.36
CA THR A 654 12.38 -10.75 -9.54
C THR A 654 11.84 -12.17 -9.55
N LEU A 655 12.67 -13.11 -9.97
CA LEU A 655 12.41 -14.54 -9.83
C LEU A 655 13.12 -15.05 -8.58
N TYR A 656 12.45 -15.87 -7.79
CA TYR A 656 13.07 -16.62 -6.70
C TYR A 656 12.56 -18.06 -6.66
N ALA A 657 13.48 -18.99 -6.44
CA ALA A 657 13.19 -20.40 -6.23
C ALA A 657 13.40 -20.76 -4.75
N PRO A 658 12.33 -20.78 -3.92
CA PRO A 658 12.43 -21.22 -2.53
C PRO A 658 13.15 -22.55 -2.43
N SER A 659 14.10 -22.67 -1.50
CA SER A 659 14.89 -23.88 -1.33
C SER A 659 15.35 -24.04 0.12
N PRO A 660 15.27 -25.25 0.71
CA PRO A 660 14.74 -26.48 0.11
C PRO A 660 13.20 -26.50 0.04
N GLN A 661 12.65 -27.32 -0.86
CA GLN A 661 11.23 -27.64 -0.93
C GLN A 661 11.02 -29.14 -0.79
N GLY A 662 10.73 -29.60 0.43
CA GLY A 662 10.73 -31.03 0.74
C GLY A 662 12.12 -31.62 0.49
N ASP A 663 12.20 -32.62 -0.40
CA ASP A 663 13.46 -33.28 -0.76
C ASP A 663 14.24 -32.52 -1.84
N PHE A 664 13.73 -31.39 -2.33
CA PHE A 664 14.29 -30.70 -3.49
C PHE A 664 15.11 -29.48 -3.07
N THR A 665 16.35 -29.41 -3.57
CA THR A 665 17.20 -28.22 -3.44
C THR A 665 17.42 -27.58 -4.79
N PHE A 666 17.32 -26.25 -4.85
CA PHE A 666 17.57 -25.49 -6.06
C PHE A 666 18.97 -25.79 -6.62
N GLU A 667 19.04 -26.02 -7.92
CA GLU A 667 20.28 -26.28 -8.65
C GLU A 667 20.60 -25.14 -9.62
N SER A 668 19.68 -24.80 -10.51
CA SER A 668 19.89 -23.75 -11.52
C SER A 668 18.59 -23.24 -12.14
N TRP A 669 18.63 -22.06 -12.74
CA TRP A 669 17.61 -21.60 -13.68
C TRP A 669 18.04 -21.83 -15.13
N SER A 670 17.06 -21.99 -16.02
CA SER A 670 17.29 -22.16 -17.47
C SER A 670 17.99 -20.97 -18.14
N ASP A 671 17.92 -19.78 -17.55
CA ASP A 671 18.60 -18.55 -18.00
C ASP A 671 19.98 -18.35 -17.33
N GLY A 672 20.39 -19.26 -16.44
CA GLY A 672 21.65 -19.17 -15.70
C GLY A 672 21.64 -18.20 -14.52
N GLY A 673 20.47 -17.66 -14.13
CA GLY A 673 20.32 -16.80 -12.97
C GLY A 673 20.62 -17.51 -11.64
N GLY A 674 20.91 -16.71 -10.60
CA GLY A 674 21.05 -17.21 -9.23
C GLY A 674 19.74 -17.71 -8.65
N ILE A 675 19.73 -18.24 -7.42
CA ILE A 675 18.49 -18.72 -6.78
C ILE A 675 17.40 -17.63 -6.72
N GLN A 676 17.83 -16.37 -6.55
CA GLN A 676 17.05 -15.16 -6.71
C GLN A 676 17.78 -14.22 -7.67
N HIS A 677 17.09 -13.69 -8.67
CA HIS A 677 17.65 -12.74 -9.62
C HIS A 677 16.57 -11.94 -10.37
N PRO A 678 16.90 -10.74 -10.88
CA PRO A 678 16.01 -10.00 -11.76
C PRO A 678 16.07 -10.52 -13.20
N VAL A 679 14.95 -10.41 -13.92
CA VAL A 679 14.83 -10.65 -15.36
C VAL A 679 14.15 -9.44 -16.02
N THR A 680 14.64 -9.03 -17.19
CA THR A 680 14.00 -7.98 -18.01
C THR A 680 13.23 -8.62 -19.15
N VAL A 681 11.98 -8.23 -19.32
CA VAL A 681 11.06 -8.82 -20.29
C VAL A 681 11.46 -8.51 -21.73
N GLY A 682 11.69 -9.56 -22.50
CA GLY A 682 12.02 -9.47 -23.92
C GLY A 682 10.83 -9.12 -24.81
N THR A 683 11.04 -9.17 -26.13
CA THR A 683 10.00 -8.86 -27.15
C THR A 683 9.19 -10.08 -27.61
N THR A 684 9.46 -11.25 -27.04
CA THR A 684 8.81 -12.52 -27.39
C THR A 684 8.49 -13.30 -26.12
N ASP A 685 7.46 -14.15 -26.20
CA ASP A 685 7.11 -15.08 -25.12
C ASP A 685 8.33 -15.90 -24.68
N SER A 686 8.48 -16.08 -23.37
CA SER A 686 9.66 -16.69 -22.76
C SER A 686 9.27 -17.69 -21.67
N THR A 687 10.13 -18.66 -21.39
CA THR A 687 9.94 -19.65 -20.32
C THR A 687 11.19 -19.75 -19.46
N TYR A 688 11.02 -19.62 -18.14
CA TYR A 688 12.06 -19.79 -17.13
C TYR A 688 11.78 -21.06 -16.33
N ILE A 689 12.73 -21.99 -16.29
CA ILE A 689 12.60 -23.26 -15.58
C ILE A 689 13.62 -23.31 -14.45
N ALA A 690 13.16 -23.43 -13.20
CA ALA A 690 14.04 -23.71 -12.07
C ALA A 690 14.21 -25.23 -11.91
N THR A 691 15.45 -25.70 -12.00
CA THR A 691 15.81 -27.10 -11.78
C THR A 691 16.17 -27.32 -10.33
N PHE A 692 15.62 -28.39 -9.76
CA PHE A 692 15.91 -28.83 -8.39
C PHE A 692 16.45 -30.25 -8.38
N ALA A 693 17.47 -30.47 -7.55
CA ALA A 693 18.01 -31.80 -7.28
C ALA A 693 17.27 -32.46 -6.11
N ASN A 694 16.93 -33.74 -6.25
CA ASN A 694 16.42 -34.54 -5.13
C ASN A 694 17.57 -34.91 -4.19
N THR A 695 17.48 -34.45 -2.94
CA THR A 695 18.48 -34.67 -1.88
C THR A 695 18.41 -36.07 -1.24
N GLY A 696 17.38 -36.87 -1.54
CA GLY A 696 17.21 -38.21 -1.00
C GLY A 696 16.96 -38.26 0.51
N LEU A 697 16.49 -37.16 1.11
CA LEU A 697 16.19 -37.08 2.54
C LEU A 697 14.92 -37.90 2.87
N ILE A 698 15.04 -38.91 3.72
CA ILE A 698 13.87 -39.60 4.26
C ILE A 698 13.13 -38.66 5.21
N VAL A 699 11.94 -38.19 4.85
CA VAL A 699 11.03 -37.43 5.73
C VAL A 699 10.08 -38.40 6.44
N CYS A 700 10.05 -38.33 7.78
CA CYS A 700 9.21 -39.21 8.60
C CYS A 700 7.91 -38.52 9.01
N PRO A 701 6.77 -39.24 9.06
CA PRO A 701 5.49 -38.68 9.50
C PRO A 701 5.55 -38.03 10.88
N VAL A 702 4.67 -37.05 11.13
CA VAL A 702 4.45 -36.51 12.49
C VAL A 702 4.09 -37.66 13.44
N GLY A 703 4.78 -37.77 14.56
CA GLY A 703 4.69 -38.92 15.47
C GLY A 703 5.79 -39.98 15.29
N GLU A 704 6.65 -39.83 14.28
CA GLU A 704 7.84 -40.67 14.08
C GLU A 704 9.13 -39.83 14.13
N PHE A 705 10.24 -40.52 14.41
CA PHE A 705 11.58 -39.99 14.35
C PHE A 705 12.26 -40.37 13.04
N ARG A 706 12.99 -39.42 12.46
CA ARG A 706 14.05 -39.71 11.49
C ARG A 706 15.31 -40.10 12.25
N ALA A 707 15.71 -41.36 12.15
CA ALA A 707 16.89 -41.93 12.78
C ALA A 707 18.08 -41.91 11.82
N GLU A 708 19.20 -41.31 12.24
CA GLU A 708 20.46 -41.24 11.51
C GLU A 708 21.55 -41.97 12.30
N TYR A 709 22.14 -43.00 11.71
CA TYR A 709 23.13 -43.88 12.33
C TYR A 709 24.53 -43.56 11.82
N PHE A 710 25.49 -43.32 12.71
CA PHE A 710 26.87 -42.95 12.36
C PHE A 710 27.87 -43.96 12.93
N ASN A 711 28.86 -44.33 12.12
CA ASN A 711 29.95 -45.22 12.53
C ASN A 711 31.09 -44.44 13.24
N ASN A 712 30.70 -43.58 14.18
CA ASN A 712 31.57 -42.81 15.08
C ASN A 712 30.72 -42.27 16.23
N ARG A 713 31.37 -41.82 17.31
CA ARG A 713 30.71 -41.23 18.49
C ARG A 713 30.29 -39.76 18.34
N SER A 714 30.76 -39.08 17.29
CA SER A 714 30.66 -37.63 17.13
C SER A 714 29.48 -37.17 16.27
N LEU A 715 28.65 -38.07 15.76
CA LEU A 715 27.54 -37.77 14.84
C LEU A 715 28.01 -36.99 13.59
N SER A 716 29.23 -37.28 13.14
CA SER A 716 29.91 -36.54 12.07
C SER A 716 29.99 -37.35 10.78
N GLY A 717 30.01 -36.64 9.65
CA GLY A 717 30.06 -37.26 8.32
C GLY A 717 28.68 -37.74 7.84
N SER A 718 28.66 -38.56 6.78
CA SER A 718 27.43 -39.14 6.26
C SER A 718 26.96 -40.30 7.15
N PRO A 719 25.66 -40.38 7.47
CA PRO A 719 25.12 -41.51 8.23
C PRO A 719 25.25 -42.80 7.41
N SER A 720 25.65 -43.89 8.08
CA SER A 720 25.64 -45.27 7.56
C SER A 720 24.24 -45.73 7.16
N ARG A 721 23.21 -45.22 7.85
CA ARG A 721 21.81 -45.50 7.57
C ARG A 721 20.92 -44.35 8.02
N VAL A 722 19.87 -44.07 7.24
CA VAL A 722 18.75 -43.20 7.62
C VAL A 722 17.46 -44.02 7.48
N ARG A 723 16.53 -43.91 8.45
CA ARG A 723 15.18 -44.52 8.37
C ARG A 723 14.19 -43.84 9.32
N CYS A 724 12.90 -44.12 9.14
CA CYS A 724 11.86 -43.70 10.09
C CYS A 724 11.66 -44.74 11.19
N GLU A 725 11.48 -44.25 12.41
CA GLU A 725 11.27 -45.07 13.61
C GLU A 725 10.17 -44.45 14.48
N PRO A 726 9.23 -45.26 14.99
CA PRO A 726 8.13 -44.73 15.80
C PRO A 726 8.62 -44.26 17.18
N ALA A 727 7.89 -43.31 17.78
CA ALA A 727 8.01 -43.06 19.20
C ALA A 727 7.17 -44.06 20.02
N PRO A 728 7.58 -44.43 21.25
CA PRO A 728 8.79 -44.01 21.96
C PRO A 728 10.05 -44.76 21.51
N ILE A 729 11.22 -44.14 21.69
CA ILE A 729 12.52 -44.83 21.53
C ILE A 729 12.70 -45.78 22.71
N GLN A 730 12.87 -47.08 22.45
CA GLN A 730 12.98 -48.13 23.49
C GLN A 730 14.06 -49.16 23.17
N TYR A 731 15.22 -48.71 22.70
CA TYR A 731 16.28 -49.62 22.30
C TYR A 731 17.15 -50.07 23.48
N ASP A 732 17.43 -51.36 23.50
CA ASP A 732 18.39 -52.04 24.37
C ASP A 732 19.06 -53.12 23.50
N TRP A 733 20.23 -52.79 22.98
CA TRP A 733 20.97 -53.63 22.04
C TRP A 733 21.93 -54.60 22.76
N GLY A 734 22.06 -54.53 24.09
CA GLY A 734 23.03 -55.32 24.85
C GLY A 734 24.46 -55.07 24.36
N GLU A 735 25.27 -56.11 24.24
CA GLU A 735 26.64 -56.03 23.67
C GLU A 735 26.64 -55.96 22.11
N GLY A 736 25.54 -55.52 21.50
CA GLY A 736 25.31 -55.52 20.06
C GLY A 736 25.05 -54.12 19.50
N ALA A 737 24.82 -54.06 18.19
CA ALA A 737 24.56 -52.83 17.46
C ALA A 737 23.11 -52.78 16.93
N PRO A 738 22.61 -51.59 16.54
CA PRO A 738 21.35 -51.46 15.83
C PRO A 738 21.32 -52.32 14.55
N PRO A 739 20.35 -53.22 14.37
CA PRO A 739 20.34 -54.14 13.22
C PRO A 739 20.18 -53.39 11.90
N GLU A 740 20.74 -53.98 10.84
CA GLU A 740 20.63 -53.49 9.45
C GLU A 740 21.18 -52.07 9.22
N THR A 741 22.12 -51.63 10.06
CA THR A 741 22.80 -50.32 9.94
C THR A 741 24.24 -50.42 9.46
N GLY A 742 24.85 -51.60 9.53
CA GLY A 742 26.27 -51.81 9.21
C GLY A 742 27.24 -51.33 10.29
N LEU A 743 26.73 -50.98 11.48
CA LEU A 743 27.52 -50.55 12.64
C LEU A 743 28.15 -51.73 13.40
N GLY A 744 29.31 -51.47 14.01
CA GLY A 744 29.90 -52.34 15.03
C GLY A 744 29.19 -52.21 16.39
N PRO A 745 29.44 -53.14 17.33
CA PRO A 745 28.81 -53.13 18.66
C PRO A 745 29.16 -51.90 19.49
N ASP A 746 30.33 -51.31 19.23
CA ASP A 746 30.86 -50.14 19.94
C ASP A 746 31.19 -49.02 18.94
N GLU A 747 31.50 -47.83 19.48
CA GLU A 747 31.94 -46.64 18.73
C GLU A 747 30.95 -46.10 17.69
N PHE A 748 29.65 -46.20 17.94
CA PHE A 748 28.61 -45.66 17.06
C PHE A 748 27.79 -44.54 17.73
N SER A 749 27.03 -43.80 16.93
CA SER A 749 26.08 -42.80 17.43
C SER A 749 24.82 -42.74 16.61
N VAL A 750 23.75 -42.22 17.22
CA VAL A 750 22.44 -42.09 16.59
C VAL A 750 21.84 -40.73 16.89
N ARG A 751 21.28 -40.08 15.87
CA ARG A 751 20.43 -38.89 16.01
C ARG A 751 19.01 -39.24 15.59
N TRP A 752 18.07 -39.05 16.50
CA TRP A 752 16.64 -39.10 16.21
C TRP A 752 16.07 -37.70 16.24
N THR A 753 15.45 -37.27 15.15
CA THR A 753 14.76 -35.97 15.05
C THR A 753 13.33 -36.19 14.55
N GLY A 754 12.33 -35.70 15.27
CA GLY A 754 10.92 -35.88 14.90
C GLY A 754 10.03 -34.74 15.39
N ARG A 755 8.85 -34.58 14.77
CA ARG A 755 7.82 -33.61 15.19
C ARG A 755 6.69 -34.33 15.90
N PHE A 756 6.27 -33.80 17.05
CA PHE A 756 5.23 -34.39 17.88
C PHE A 756 4.22 -33.34 18.31
N SER A 757 2.93 -33.68 18.21
CA SER A 757 1.84 -32.86 18.71
C SER A 757 1.70 -33.02 20.23
N PHE A 758 1.70 -31.90 20.95
CA PHE A 758 1.46 -31.87 22.39
C PHE A 758 0.14 -31.17 22.70
N SER A 759 -0.53 -31.64 23.76
CA SER A 759 -1.64 -30.91 24.37
C SER A 759 -1.09 -29.93 25.41
N LEU A 760 -1.83 -28.85 25.71
CA LEU A 760 -1.42 -27.88 26.72
C LEU A 760 -1.22 -28.55 28.09
N GLY A 761 -0.03 -28.44 28.69
CA GLY A 761 0.21 -28.93 30.06
C GLY A 761 1.66 -29.27 30.37
N PHE A 762 1.92 -29.73 31.60
CA PHE A 762 3.24 -30.22 32.01
C PHE A 762 3.48 -31.65 31.51
N TYR A 763 4.66 -31.89 30.97
CA TYR A 763 5.14 -33.19 30.52
C TYR A 763 6.43 -33.54 31.23
N ARG A 764 6.56 -34.81 31.67
CA ARG A 764 7.84 -35.38 32.10
C ARG A 764 8.46 -36.11 30.91
N PHE A 765 9.65 -35.69 30.51
CA PHE A 765 10.50 -36.41 29.57
C PHE A 765 11.52 -37.23 30.36
N THR A 766 11.72 -38.49 29.98
CA THR A 766 12.70 -39.38 30.61
C THR A 766 13.52 -40.06 29.54
N THR A 767 14.86 -39.94 29.62
CA THR A 767 15.80 -40.72 28.81
C THR A 767 16.53 -41.75 29.67
N ARG A 768 16.90 -42.89 29.10
CA ARG A 768 17.86 -43.85 29.69
C ARG A 768 18.93 -44.15 28.64
N ALA A 769 20.20 -44.03 29.00
CA ALA A 769 21.29 -44.32 28.08
C ALA A 769 22.53 -44.92 28.76
N ASP A 770 23.23 -45.76 27.99
CA ASP A 770 24.59 -46.30 28.18
C ASP A 770 25.19 -46.21 26.77
N ASP A 771 26.09 -45.30 26.40
CA ASP A 771 26.75 -44.22 27.17
C ASP A 771 26.02 -42.85 27.12
N GLY A 772 26.42 -41.98 26.19
CA GLY A 772 26.11 -40.55 26.23
C GLY A 772 24.78 -40.20 25.60
N VAL A 773 24.07 -39.22 26.17
CA VAL A 773 22.74 -38.80 25.67
C VAL A 773 22.51 -37.30 25.78
N ARG A 774 21.83 -36.73 24.78
CA ARG A 774 21.33 -35.34 24.78
C ARG A 774 19.90 -35.28 24.25
N LEU A 775 19.04 -34.47 24.88
CA LEU A 775 17.65 -34.28 24.49
C LEU A 775 17.35 -32.79 24.28
N TRP A 776 16.68 -32.47 23.17
CA TRP A 776 16.05 -31.17 22.90
C TRP A 776 14.55 -31.32 22.70
N VAL A 777 13.79 -30.33 23.15
CA VAL A 777 12.35 -30.23 22.92
C VAL A 777 12.03 -28.76 22.60
N GLY A 778 11.66 -28.47 21.35
CA GLY A 778 11.27 -27.12 20.92
C GLY A 778 12.39 -26.17 20.49
N GLY A 779 13.59 -26.69 20.18
CA GLY A 779 14.77 -25.89 19.78
C GLY A 779 15.60 -25.35 20.96
N GLY A 780 16.73 -24.69 20.66
CA GLY A 780 17.61 -24.07 21.68
C GLY A 780 18.65 -25.02 22.32
N SER A 781 18.99 -24.77 23.59
CA SER A 781 19.92 -25.61 24.38
C SER A 781 19.28 -26.94 24.81
N PRO A 782 20.06 -28.03 25.00
CA PRO A 782 19.52 -29.32 25.43
C PRO A 782 18.87 -29.24 26.81
N VAL A 783 17.73 -29.89 26.97
CA VAL A 783 17.00 -30.01 28.25
C VAL A 783 17.50 -31.17 29.11
N ILE A 784 18.24 -32.11 28.50
CA ILE A 784 19.08 -33.12 29.16
C ILE A 784 20.40 -33.16 28.40
N ASP A 785 21.51 -33.01 29.11
CA ASP A 785 22.85 -33.15 28.54
C ASP A 785 23.74 -34.01 29.45
N ALA A 786 23.92 -35.26 29.05
CA ALA A 786 24.80 -36.24 29.70
C ALA A 786 25.71 -36.88 28.64
N TRP A 787 26.44 -36.05 27.89
CA TRP A 787 27.31 -36.50 26.80
C TRP A 787 28.68 -37.01 27.30
N ARG A 788 28.69 -38.09 28.08
CA ARG A 788 29.89 -38.71 28.67
C ARG A 788 29.71 -40.23 28.79
N ASP A 789 30.83 -40.94 28.87
CA ASP A 789 30.86 -42.39 29.14
C ASP A 789 30.24 -42.67 30.52
N GLN A 790 29.29 -43.61 30.58
CA GLN A 790 28.54 -43.93 31.79
C GLN A 790 27.72 -45.22 31.61
N ALA A 791 27.62 -46.01 32.68
CA ALA A 791 26.69 -47.14 32.75
C ALA A 791 25.21 -46.70 32.58
N PRO A 792 24.26 -47.63 32.33
CA PRO A 792 22.87 -47.28 31.99
C PRO A 792 22.21 -46.39 33.03
N THR A 793 22.05 -45.11 32.69
CA THR A 793 21.58 -44.07 33.62
C THR A 793 20.34 -43.38 33.07
N SER A 794 19.37 -43.10 33.94
CA SER A 794 18.13 -42.39 33.57
C SER A 794 18.16 -40.93 34.00
N TYR A 795 17.75 -40.04 33.10
CA TYR A 795 17.58 -38.60 33.33
C TYR A 795 16.13 -38.22 33.11
N SER A 796 15.64 -37.22 33.84
CA SER A 796 14.28 -36.70 33.65
C SER A 796 14.22 -35.20 33.79
N THR A 797 13.34 -34.58 33.01
CA THR A 797 13.06 -33.14 33.04
C THR A 797 11.58 -32.88 32.85
N PHE A 798 11.12 -31.70 33.29
CA PHE A 798 9.73 -31.28 33.21
C PHE A 798 9.62 -30.03 32.33
N LEU A 799 8.74 -30.07 31.33
CA LEU A 799 8.51 -28.96 30.41
C LEU A 799 7.02 -28.65 30.33
N PHE A 800 6.69 -27.37 30.32
CA PHE A 800 5.34 -26.90 30.00
C PHE A 800 5.20 -26.78 28.49
N MET A 801 4.25 -27.52 27.91
CA MET A 801 4.02 -27.59 26.47
C MET A 801 2.75 -26.83 26.11
N LEU A 802 2.78 -26.08 25.00
CA LEU A 802 1.60 -25.45 24.39
C LEU A 802 0.90 -26.42 23.44
N ARG A 803 -0.35 -26.12 23.05
CA ARG A 803 -1.07 -26.91 22.03
C ARG A 803 -0.53 -26.59 20.63
N ARG A 804 0.59 -27.20 20.27
CA ARG A 804 1.21 -27.14 18.94
C ARG A 804 2.16 -28.33 18.74
N GLU A 805 2.75 -28.41 17.56
CA GLU A 805 3.84 -29.33 17.29
C GLU A 805 5.16 -28.80 17.87
N TYR A 806 5.97 -29.72 18.39
CA TYR A 806 7.34 -29.45 18.81
C TYR A 806 8.28 -30.42 18.14
N GLU A 807 9.45 -29.93 17.74
CA GLU A 807 10.57 -30.80 17.40
C GLU A 807 11.13 -31.44 18.69
N VAL A 808 11.33 -32.75 18.64
CA VAL A 808 12.02 -33.51 19.67
C VAL A 808 13.26 -34.13 19.01
N ARG A 809 14.43 -33.85 19.58
CA ARG A 809 15.70 -34.40 19.10
C ARG A 809 16.40 -35.15 20.22
N LEU A 810 16.72 -36.42 19.99
CA LEU A 810 17.54 -37.25 20.87
C LEU A 810 18.85 -37.58 20.15
N GLU A 811 19.97 -37.32 20.81
CA GLU A 811 21.27 -37.77 20.36
C GLU A 811 21.82 -38.78 21.36
N TYR A 812 22.48 -39.81 20.85
CA TYR A 812 23.06 -40.90 21.61
C TYR A 812 24.41 -41.32 21.02
N TYR A 813 25.35 -41.75 21.85
CA TYR A 813 26.49 -42.55 21.39
C TYR A 813 26.77 -43.73 22.31
N GLU A 814 27.36 -44.76 21.73
CA GLU A 814 27.96 -45.90 22.41
C GLU A 814 29.49 -45.80 22.31
N ALA A 815 30.19 -45.89 23.43
CA ALA A 815 31.65 -45.95 23.47
C ALA A 815 32.16 -47.38 23.60
N GLY A 816 31.56 -48.18 24.48
CA GLY A 816 32.00 -49.54 24.74
C GLY A 816 31.16 -50.29 25.77
N GLY A 817 30.75 -51.52 25.46
CA GLY A 817 30.05 -52.39 26.39
C GLY A 817 28.58 -52.59 26.02
N GLY A 818 27.66 -52.15 26.88
CA GLY A 818 26.22 -52.38 26.71
C GLY A 818 25.53 -51.19 26.07
N ALA A 819 24.98 -51.33 24.86
CA ALA A 819 24.34 -50.22 24.16
C ALA A 819 22.84 -50.09 24.50
N VAL A 820 22.45 -49.01 25.18
CA VAL A 820 21.05 -48.72 25.54
C VAL A 820 20.70 -47.28 25.21
N SER A 821 19.55 -47.06 24.56
CA SER A 821 18.99 -45.72 24.39
C SER A 821 17.47 -45.74 24.38
N GLN A 822 16.86 -45.02 25.31
CA GLN A 822 15.41 -44.97 25.49
C GLN A 822 14.96 -43.52 25.73
N LEU A 823 13.81 -43.14 25.16
CA LEU A 823 13.15 -41.87 25.40
C LEU A 823 11.64 -42.08 25.49
N ARG A 824 11.05 -41.61 26.58
CA ARG A 824 9.60 -41.59 26.80
C ARG A 824 9.16 -40.26 27.39
N TRP A 825 7.89 -39.91 27.18
CA TRP A 825 7.26 -38.79 27.86
C TRP A 825 5.81 -39.08 28.22
N SER A 826 5.33 -38.41 29.26
CA SER A 826 3.94 -38.49 29.71
C SER A 826 3.47 -37.13 30.21
N ARG A 827 2.24 -36.76 29.86
CA ARG A 827 1.56 -35.63 30.49
C ARG A 827 1.27 -35.98 31.96
N ILE A 828 1.37 -34.99 32.84
CA ILE A 828 1.20 -35.15 34.29
C ILE A 828 0.03 -34.33 34.78
#